data_AF-A0A5P0YND9-F1
#
_entry.id   AF-A0A5P0YND9-F1
#
_cell.length_a   1.000
_cell.length_b   1.000
_cell.length_c   1.000
_cell.angle_alpha   90.00
_cell.angle_beta   90.00
_cell.angle_gamma   90.00
#
_symmetry.space_group_name_H-M   'P 1'
#
loop_
_entity.id
_entity.type
_entity.pdbx_description
1 polymer ?
#
loop_
_entity_poly.entity_id
_entity_poly.type
_entity_poly.pdbx_seq_one_letter_code
_entity_poly.pdbx_strand_id
1 'polypeptide(L)'
;MTVYWVVWDAAAHWVVDRLEREGALPAVSRMRRDGVLTAARPAYPNCQTPPSLATLFTGTWPREHGVTGFTVPGAGEGLDSHVSGFAPGFPAVPPVWEVLAAHDLSSAFVHTPWVFDETGRVGSHVDVAVEAYSRRLTRHAALAPRPGEQDWRIGGFDVAVTAPARPSDPVRLTAADSPAGNLVLGTDGEWRPLALDGDHGTWVTRLVVDGRLTLVHTGVWRPRTAGRNRAALRRLAECPPFAGEGVGPLYREGVFGPRLAEGGDGTAEEVFLSSVECVAEHFAAATGAVLETHDADLVVVYLPMTDDVGHELLGWCDERSAAHRPDVSEAVWARVRRCYQWCDTVLGRVLDRAGAEDTVLLGADHGMVGSTHLVHLGDALLRAGLSHARADGGLDAERSAVFYHPANNGSLWVGPGLAGDPEGARAAMRRAHAVLRTLTDPETGRPVVTGFLDRDHLRPADPDGDPFVSFVVLADDYQPTARPAGDGAVVRRTPKTGAHVVHTGDDRLHAVHAALGSGVPAGPVPPLVDNTWPARLVRHVLGAAPAGPGGAAVTFPNPPKRVDGMPSGFPPARSAADLVERRHRNVAAFLAGRSLEAKWLSDLMRERVGEGLLLLTSSPVHGLANPTSDLDFIRVQEAPIDGPRISTKIFEDGHHLEVVSFSRAELASNLEELHRLAGLPVEETVAGFRRWDKEREPRRKQTERIVNGLTLDGSAPFVDWLPPLGRVWSRASLQLAVEQAVHCLLAESAGETRGRVGYAYNVLLHLMDALLSHHGDVYTTRKWYALRWARMTAQGGWHDNRLEAVATDLERLRKGVGATLRPSAATEPLAGAFAALTLDAVRATGTASAVTVAVEAEGPGVVAKPFLPDASLLLNAGSAVVLPGVGAEDGLPLAGAPVGLDELAGLDARSAATLLRALRAGVARLRIGYPDGTAR
;
A
#
# COMPACT_ATOMS: atom_id res chain seq x y z
N MET A 1 -4.40 2.03 32.21
CA MET A 1 -3.98 1.83 30.81
C MET A 1 -4.73 2.85 29.99
N THR A 2 -4.03 3.59 29.15
CA THR A 2 -4.59 4.55 28.22
C THR A 2 -4.22 4.15 26.79
N VAL A 3 -5.15 4.34 25.85
CA VAL A 3 -4.89 4.30 24.42
C VAL A 3 -4.76 5.74 23.91
N TYR A 4 -3.60 6.09 23.36
CA TYR A 4 -3.38 7.34 22.66
C TYR A 4 -3.50 7.10 21.16
N TRP A 5 -4.25 7.95 20.48
CA TRP A 5 -4.47 7.84 19.04
C TRP A 5 -4.24 9.18 18.35
N VAL A 6 -3.12 9.27 17.64
CA VAL A 6 -2.73 10.43 16.84
C VAL A 6 -3.13 10.18 15.39
N VAL A 7 -3.87 11.10 14.80
CA VAL A 7 -4.36 11.06 13.42
C VAL A 7 -3.73 12.19 12.63
N TRP A 8 -3.01 11.88 11.56
CA TRP A 8 -2.47 12.85 10.61
C TRP A 8 -3.33 12.85 9.35
N ASP A 9 -4.01 13.97 9.06
CA ASP A 9 -4.89 14.07 7.90
C ASP A 9 -4.11 13.88 6.59
N ALA A 10 -4.60 13.03 5.70
CA ALA A 10 -4.00 12.74 4.40
C ALA A 10 -2.54 12.25 4.44
N ALA A 11 -2.06 11.73 5.58
CA ALA A 11 -0.69 11.23 5.67
C ALA A 11 -0.53 9.91 4.90
N ALA A 12 -0.21 10.05 3.62
CA ALA A 12 -0.04 8.95 2.69
C ALA A 12 1.11 8.04 3.12
N HIS A 13 0.86 6.73 3.16
CA HIS A 13 1.84 5.74 3.61
C HIS A 13 3.16 5.83 2.85
N TRP A 14 3.13 6.07 1.54
CA TRP A 14 4.33 6.18 0.73
C TRP A 14 5.22 7.39 1.08
N VAL A 15 4.61 8.49 1.55
CA VAL A 15 5.33 9.68 2.04
C VAL A 15 5.97 9.39 3.39
N VAL A 16 5.20 8.83 4.32
CA VAL A 16 5.71 8.46 5.65
C VAL A 16 6.81 7.42 5.56
N ASP A 17 6.62 6.37 4.76
CA ASP A 17 7.58 5.29 4.55
C ASP A 17 8.88 5.79 3.90
N ARG A 18 8.82 6.78 3.01
CA ARG A 18 10.02 7.45 2.48
C ARG A 18 10.73 8.26 3.56
N LEU A 19 10.02 9.20 4.20
CA LEU A 19 10.61 10.11 5.17
C LEU A 19 11.16 9.40 6.40
N GLU A 20 10.52 8.32 6.84
CA GLU A 20 11.02 7.48 7.93
C GLU A 20 12.32 6.75 7.55
N ARG A 21 12.41 6.18 6.33
CA ARG A 21 13.65 5.56 5.85
C ARG A 21 14.80 6.55 5.66
N GLU A 22 14.48 7.81 5.37
CA GLU A 22 15.45 8.92 5.33
C GLU A 22 15.87 9.38 6.74
N GLY A 23 15.28 8.83 7.80
CA GLY A 23 15.57 9.19 9.19
C GLY A 23 14.93 10.50 9.64
N ALA A 24 13.95 11.03 8.90
CA ALA A 24 13.32 12.31 9.21
C ALA A 24 12.23 12.22 10.28
N LEU A 25 11.71 11.01 10.57
CA LEU A 25 10.57 10.77 11.46
C LEU A 25 10.97 9.83 12.61
N PRO A 26 11.71 10.32 13.62
CA PRO A 26 12.20 9.49 14.74
C PRO A 26 11.09 8.86 15.59
N ALA A 27 9.95 9.52 15.81
CA ALA A 27 8.84 8.94 16.56
C ALA A 27 8.18 7.79 15.79
N VAL A 28 7.94 7.96 14.49
CA VAL A 28 7.49 6.87 13.61
C VAL A 28 8.52 5.73 13.56
N SER A 29 9.81 6.05 13.51
CA SER A 29 10.89 5.03 13.54
C SER A 29 10.84 4.18 14.82
N ARG A 30 10.55 4.80 15.98
CA ARG A 30 10.33 4.09 17.26
C ARG A 30 9.12 3.15 17.15
N MET A 31 8.01 3.60 16.58
CA MET A 31 6.84 2.75 16.38
C MET A 31 7.09 1.59 15.40
N ARG A 32 7.85 1.80 14.32
CA ARG A 32 8.23 0.71 13.40
C ARG A 32 9.13 -0.32 14.08
N ARG A 33 10.12 0.14 14.86
CA ARG A 33 11.11 -0.74 15.51
C ARG A 33 10.47 -1.61 16.59
N ASP A 34 9.63 -1.00 17.43
CA ASP A 34 9.13 -1.62 18.66
C ASP A 34 7.67 -2.10 18.53
N GLY A 35 7.02 -1.79 17.41
CA GLY A 35 5.62 -2.07 17.15
C GLY A 35 5.37 -2.43 15.69
N VAL A 36 4.34 -1.83 15.10
CA VAL A 36 3.87 -2.16 13.75
C VAL A 36 3.72 -0.88 12.94
N LEU A 37 4.08 -0.91 11.66
CA LEU A 37 3.85 0.18 10.71
C LEU A 37 3.46 -0.44 9.37
N THR A 38 2.31 -0.02 8.85
CA THR A 38 1.69 -0.56 7.63
C THR A 38 0.88 0.52 6.90
N ALA A 39 0.56 0.26 5.64
CA ALA A 39 -0.44 1.02 4.91
C ALA A 39 -1.85 0.65 5.38
N ALA A 40 -2.80 1.56 5.22
CA ALA A 40 -4.22 1.35 5.49
C ALA A 40 -5.11 1.89 4.36
N ARG A 41 -6.10 1.11 3.93
CA ARG A 41 -7.04 1.51 2.87
C ARG A 41 -8.04 2.54 3.40
N PRO A 42 -8.22 3.70 2.73
CA PRO A 42 -9.19 4.71 3.16
C PRO A 42 -10.63 4.30 2.84
N ALA A 43 -11.58 5.17 3.20
CA ALA A 43 -12.99 4.98 2.85
C ALA A 43 -13.21 4.88 1.33
N TYR A 44 -14.31 4.21 0.95
CA TYR A 44 -14.70 3.94 -0.42
C TYR A 44 -16.23 4.03 -0.57
N PRO A 45 -16.81 4.48 -1.71
CA PRO A 45 -16.15 4.93 -2.94
C PRO A 45 -15.49 6.30 -2.84
N ASN A 46 -15.90 7.11 -1.87
CA ASN A 46 -15.33 8.42 -1.62
C ASN A 46 -14.38 8.36 -0.42
N CYS A 47 -13.16 8.89 -0.58
CA CYS A 47 -12.12 8.93 0.43
C CYS A 47 -11.79 10.36 0.90
N GLN A 48 -12.72 11.31 0.77
CA GLN A 48 -12.58 12.63 1.39
C GLN A 48 -12.48 12.51 2.92
N THR A 49 -12.00 13.56 3.59
CA THR A 49 -11.76 13.58 5.04
C THR A 49 -12.94 13.06 5.89
N PRO A 50 -14.19 13.59 5.79
CA PRO A 50 -15.29 13.08 6.62
C PRO A 50 -15.65 11.60 6.45
N PRO A 51 -15.86 11.03 5.24
CA PRO A 51 -16.12 9.58 5.12
C PRO A 51 -14.95 8.75 5.65
N SER A 52 -13.71 9.19 5.41
CA SER A 52 -12.50 8.52 5.87
C SER A 52 -12.33 8.56 7.40
N LEU A 53 -12.57 9.71 8.05
CA LEU A 53 -12.58 9.83 9.51
C LEU A 53 -13.73 9.06 10.15
N ALA A 54 -14.91 9.03 9.52
CA ALA A 54 -16.04 8.25 10.01
C ALA A 54 -15.70 6.75 9.95
N THR A 55 -15.11 6.27 8.86
CA THR A 55 -14.60 4.89 8.76
C THR A 55 -13.56 4.61 9.83
N LEU A 56 -12.63 5.55 10.02
CA LEU A 56 -11.55 5.46 11.00
C LEU A 56 -12.11 5.29 12.42
N PHE A 57 -12.99 6.18 12.87
CA PHE A 57 -13.47 6.25 14.25
C PHE A 57 -14.61 5.29 14.58
N THR A 58 -15.40 4.84 13.59
CA THR A 58 -16.49 3.87 13.83
C THR A 58 -16.05 2.42 13.63
N GLY A 59 -15.01 2.18 12.80
CA GLY A 59 -14.61 0.84 12.41
C GLY A 59 -15.55 0.17 11.39
N THR A 60 -16.39 0.96 10.71
CA THR A 60 -17.35 0.53 9.67
C THR A 60 -17.12 1.30 8.36
N TRP A 61 -17.78 0.95 7.26
CA TRP A 61 -17.61 1.62 5.97
C TRP A 61 -18.69 2.67 5.71
N PRO A 62 -18.56 3.52 4.66
CA PRO A 62 -19.56 4.55 4.32
C PRO A 62 -20.98 4.07 4.19
N ARG A 63 -21.17 2.80 3.79
CA ARG A 63 -22.47 2.14 3.71
C ARG A 63 -23.16 2.05 5.07
N GLU A 64 -22.42 1.76 6.14
CA GLU A 64 -22.97 1.61 7.48
C GLU A 64 -23.07 2.96 8.20
N HIS A 65 -22.01 3.78 8.16
CA HIS A 65 -21.99 5.05 8.92
C HIS A 65 -22.64 6.23 8.18
N GLY A 66 -23.00 6.07 6.90
CA GLY A 66 -23.80 7.04 6.13
C GLY A 66 -23.07 8.31 5.68
N VAL A 67 -21.78 8.46 6.03
CA VAL A 67 -20.96 9.62 5.63
C VAL A 67 -20.29 9.29 4.30
N THR A 68 -20.61 10.03 3.23
CA THR A 68 -20.20 9.70 1.85
C THR A 68 -19.45 10.84 1.13
N GLY A 69 -19.09 11.90 1.84
CA GLY A 69 -18.32 13.04 1.32
C GLY A 69 -18.28 14.22 2.29
N PHE A 70 -17.61 15.31 1.90
CA PHE A 70 -17.62 16.58 2.66
C PHE A 70 -19.05 17.10 2.90
N THR A 71 -19.92 16.84 1.94
CA THR A 71 -21.36 16.92 2.15
C THR A 71 -22.01 15.62 1.71
N VAL A 72 -23.01 15.17 2.46
CA VAL A 72 -23.77 13.95 2.22
C VAL A 72 -25.00 14.29 1.38
N PRO A 73 -25.16 13.68 0.19
CA PRO A 73 -26.29 13.92 -0.70
C PRO A 73 -27.61 13.34 -0.16
N GLY A 74 -28.75 13.96 -0.50
CA GLY A 74 -30.09 13.46 -0.21
C GLY A 74 -30.51 13.53 1.27
N ALA A 75 -29.77 14.25 2.10
CA ALA A 75 -30.04 14.39 3.54
C ALA A 75 -30.96 15.59 3.90
N GLY A 76 -31.44 16.34 2.91
CA GLY A 76 -32.42 17.42 3.06
C GLY A 76 -33.62 17.25 2.12
N GLU A 77 -34.36 18.33 1.88
CA GLU A 77 -35.49 18.32 0.93
C GLU A 77 -35.00 18.39 -0.52
N GLY A 78 -35.37 17.40 -1.35
CA GLY A 78 -35.01 17.35 -2.77
C GLY A 78 -33.75 16.53 -3.07
N LEU A 79 -33.64 16.04 -4.31
CA LEU A 79 -32.56 15.12 -4.74
C LEU A 79 -31.19 15.78 -4.88
N ASP A 80 -31.11 17.10 -4.96
CA ASP A 80 -29.85 17.85 -4.98
C ASP A 80 -29.46 18.41 -3.61
N SER A 81 -30.26 18.14 -2.58
CA SER A 81 -29.95 18.55 -1.22
C SER A 81 -28.68 17.87 -0.71
N HIS A 82 -27.91 18.58 0.09
CA HIS A 82 -26.77 18.00 0.78
C HIS A 82 -26.49 18.73 2.09
N VAL A 83 -26.01 17.98 3.08
CA VAL A 83 -25.65 18.51 4.41
C VAL A 83 -24.19 18.17 4.72
N SER A 84 -23.53 18.92 5.59
CA SER A 84 -22.15 18.62 5.98
C SER A 84 -22.01 17.18 6.51
N GLY A 85 -20.96 16.46 6.10
CA GLY A 85 -20.63 15.14 6.68
C GLY A 85 -20.23 15.21 8.15
N PHE A 86 -19.97 16.41 8.67
CA PHE A 86 -19.73 16.70 10.09
C PHE A 86 -20.96 17.23 10.82
N ALA A 87 -22.13 17.29 10.16
CA ALA A 87 -23.36 17.76 10.78
C ALA A 87 -23.87 16.80 11.85
N PRO A 88 -24.71 17.28 12.81
CA PRO A 88 -25.44 16.42 13.72
C PRO A 88 -26.21 15.32 12.97
N GLY A 89 -26.28 14.12 13.55
CA GLY A 89 -26.89 12.93 12.92
C GLY A 89 -25.90 12.07 12.11
N PHE A 90 -24.67 12.52 11.93
CA PHE A 90 -23.56 11.72 11.40
C PHE A 90 -22.45 11.54 12.45
N PRO A 91 -21.70 10.43 12.40
CA PRO A 91 -22.02 9.20 11.66
C PRO A 91 -23.29 8.51 12.21
N ALA A 92 -23.99 7.76 11.36
CA ALA A 92 -25.18 6.99 11.76
C ALA A 92 -24.85 5.81 12.71
N VAL A 93 -23.56 5.42 12.75
CA VAL A 93 -22.98 4.45 13.67
C VAL A 93 -22.16 5.23 14.70
N PRO A 94 -22.30 4.96 16.01
CA PRO A 94 -21.55 5.68 17.03
C PRO A 94 -20.03 5.52 16.84
N PRO A 95 -19.24 6.60 16.98
CA PRO A 95 -17.79 6.50 17.07
C PRO A 95 -17.35 5.62 18.25
N VAL A 96 -16.11 5.13 18.20
CA VAL A 96 -15.58 4.18 19.19
C VAL A 96 -15.70 4.68 20.63
N TRP A 97 -15.50 5.98 20.88
CA TRP A 97 -15.59 6.54 22.23
C TRP A 97 -16.99 6.49 22.84
N GLU A 98 -18.05 6.56 22.03
CA GLU A 98 -19.42 6.36 22.53
C GLU A 98 -19.67 4.90 22.91
N VAL A 99 -19.08 3.95 22.16
CA VAL A 99 -19.12 2.52 22.49
C VAL A 99 -18.36 2.23 23.80
N LEU A 100 -17.21 2.88 23.98
CA LEU A 100 -16.41 2.79 25.22
C LEU A 100 -17.14 3.42 26.41
N ALA A 101 -17.85 4.52 26.20
CA ALA A 101 -18.65 5.17 27.25
C ALA A 101 -19.72 4.25 27.84
N ALA A 102 -20.31 3.36 27.03
CA ALA A 102 -21.24 2.34 27.49
C ALA A 102 -20.60 1.26 28.40
N HIS A 103 -19.26 1.24 28.49
CA HIS A 103 -18.46 0.38 29.36
C HIS A 103 -17.77 1.18 30.48
N ASP A 104 -18.30 2.35 30.83
CA ASP A 104 -17.79 3.26 31.87
C ASP A 104 -16.35 3.77 31.61
N LEU A 105 -15.89 3.76 30.35
CA LEU A 105 -14.60 4.29 29.96
C LEU A 105 -14.71 5.76 29.50
N SER A 106 -13.66 6.52 29.77
CA SER A 106 -13.58 7.96 29.52
C SER A 106 -12.64 8.32 28.37
N SER A 107 -12.86 9.47 27.74
CA SER A 107 -12.09 9.90 26.57
C SER A 107 -11.71 11.38 26.58
N ALA A 108 -10.55 11.73 26.04
CA ALA A 108 -10.09 13.10 25.84
C ALA A 108 -9.77 13.37 24.36
N PHE A 109 -10.00 14.61 23.89
CA PHE A 109 -9.99 14.92 22.47
C PHE A 109 -9.30 16.26 22.15
N VAL A 110 -8.47 16.24 21.10
CA VAL A 110 -7.89 17.44 20.49
C VAL A 110 -8.34 17.50 19.03
N HIS A 111 -9.23 18.44 18.74
CA HIS A 111 -9.78 18.75 17.42
C HIS A 111 -10.36 17.54 16.68
N THR A 112 -10.87 16.56 17.42
CA THR A 112 -11.53 15.37 16.87
C THR A 112 -13.00 15.68 16.57
N PRO A 113 -13.53 15.33 15.38
CA PRO A 113 -14.92 15.58 15.01
C PRO A 113 -15.90 14.70 15.81
N TRP A 114 -17.18 15.07 15.80
CA TRP A 114 -18.30 14.32 16.42
C TRP A 114 -18.23 14.15 17.95
N VAL A 115 -17.41 14.95 18.63
CA VAL A 115 -17.31 14.95 20.11
C VAL A 115 -18.33 15.90 20.74
N PHE A 116 -18.56 17.05 20.10
CA PHE A 116 -19.51 18.06 20.56
C PHE A 116 -20.87 17.90 19.87
N ASP A 117 -21.94 17.99 20.65
CA ASP A 117 -23.30 18.06 20.12
C ASP A 117 -23.61 19.43 19.47
N GLU A 118 -24.81 19.55 18.91
CA GLU A 118 -25.29 20.77 18.25
C GLU A 118 -25.37 21.99 19.19
N THR A 119 -25.53 21.76 20.50
CA THR A 119 -25.56 22.80 21.53
C THR A 119 -24.16 23.17 22.02
N GLY A 120 -23.12 22.45 21.57
CA GLY A 120 -21.74 22.62 22.00
C GLY A 120 -21.42 21.95 23.34
N ARG A 121 -22.20 20.96 23.75
CA ARG A 121 -21.92 20.15 24.94
C ARG A 121 -21.26 18.83 24.54
N VAL A 122 -20.65 18.18 25.53
CA VAL A 122 -20.00 16.86 25.38
C VAL A 122 -20.64 15.86 26.35
N GLY A 123 -20.49 14.57 26.04
CA GLY A 123 -20.97 13.49 26.91
C GLY A 123 -20.26 13.47 28.28
N SER A 124 -20.89 12.88 29.29
CA SER A 124 -20.34 12.79 30.66
C SER A 124 -19.05 11.95 30.76
N HIS A 125 -18.78 11.10 29.76
CA HIS A 125 -17.57 10.30 29.63
C HIS A 125 -16.37 11.12 29.10
N VAL A 126 -16.59 12.36 28.65
CA VAL A 126 -15.52 13.20 28.11
C VAL A 126 -14.74 13.86 29.25
N ASP A 127 -13.46 13.50 29.37
CA ASP A 127 -12.54 14.09 30.34
C ASP A 127 -12.27 15.56 29.99
N VAL A 128 -11.81 15.79 28.77
CA VAL A 128 -11.59 17.11 28.18
C VAL A 128 -11.64 17.03 26.66
N ALA A 129 -12.24 18.03 26.02
CA ALA A 129 -12.24 18.18 24.57
C ALA A 129 -12.01 19.64 24.17
N VAL A 130 -11.27 19.84 23.08
CA VAL A 130 -11.19 21.11 22.36
C VAL A 130 -11.51 20.89 20.89
N GLU A 131 -12.31 21.76 20.29
CA GLU A 131 -12.61 21.75 18.86
C GLU A 131 -12.95 23.16 18.38
N ALA A 132 -12.39 23.57 17.25
CA ALA A 132 -12.66 24.88 16.65
C ALA A 132 -12.95 24.83 15.14
N TYR A 133 -12.55 23.74 14.48
CA TYR A 133 -12.53 23.58 13.02
C TYR A 133 -13.90 23.87 12.36
N SER A 134 -14.98 23.40 12.97
CA SER A 134 -16.36 23.52 12.51
C SER A 134 -16.96 24.92 12.71
N ARG A 135 -16.27 25.84 13.40
CA ARG A 135 -16.77 27.16 13.80
C ARG A 135 -15.91 28.31 13.27
N ARG A 136 -15.53 28.24 11.99
CA ARG A 136 -14.80 29.32 11.31
C ARG A 136 -15.67 30.56 11.16
N LEU A 137 -15.17 31.70 11.61
CA LEU A 137 -15.83 33.02 11.48
C LEU A 137 -15.33 33.75 10.23
N THR A 138 -14.03 33.69 9.95
CA THR A 138 -13.43 34.22 8.72
C THR A 138 -12.23 33.38 8.30
N ARG A 139 -11.98 33.30 6.99
CA ARG A 139 -10.76 32.72 6.41
C ARG A 139 -9.61 33.73 6.43
N HIS A 140 -8.41 33.27 6.08
CA HIS A 140 -7.24 34.12 5.82
C HIS A 140 -7.53 35.20 4.79
N ALA A 141 -6.82 36.30 4.91
CA ALA A 141 -6.76 37.36 3.92
C ALA A 141 -5.40 38.07 3.98
N ALA A 142 -5.08 38.79 2.91
CA ALA A 142 -3.96 39.70 2.84
C ALA A 142 -4.43 41.15 2.67
N LEU A 143 -3.67 42.09 3.24
CA LEU A 143 -3.86 43.52 3.09
C LEU A 143 -2.55 44.15 2.62
N ALA A 144 -2.60 44.99 1.60
CA ALA A 144 -1.49 45.86 1.22
C ALA A 144 -1.76 47.27 1.79
N PRO A 145 -1.30 47.60 3.02
CA PRO A 145 -1.61 48.88 3.64
C PRO A 145 -0.86 50.04 2.97
N ARG A 146 -1.48 51.22 3.01
CA ARG A 146 -0.84 52.50 2.66
C ARG A 146 -0.10 53.04 3.89
N PRO A 147 1.02 53.79 3.71
CA PRO A 147 1.67 54.45 4.83
C PRO A 147 0.71 55.35 5.63
N GLY A 148 0.78 55.27 6.96
CA GLY A 148 -0.11 55.98 7.87
C GLY A 148 -1.06 55.04 8.62
N GLU A 149 -2.08 55.64 9.24
CA GLU A 149 -3.10 54.93 10.01
C GLU A 149 -4.29 54.57 9.13
N GLN A 150 -4.76 53.33 9.22
CA GLN A 150 -5.92 52.83 8.48
C GLN A 150 -6.55 51.62 9.18
N ASP A 151 -7.82 51.37 8.88
CA ASP A 151 -8.54 50.22 9.42
C ASP A 151 -8.33 48.96 8.56
N TRP A 152 -8.21 47.82 9.23
CA TRP A 152 -8.24 46.49 8.66
C TRP A 152 -9.33 45.66 9.30
N ARG A 153 -10.33 45.30 8.51
CA ARG A 153 -11.43 44.46 8.96
C ARG A 153 -11.10 42.98 8.78
N ILE A 154 -10.84 42.29 9.89
CA ILE A 154 -10.62 40.84 9.91
C ILE A 154 -11.97 40.20 10.20
N GLY A 155 -12.74 39.90 9.15
CA GLY A 155 -14.10 39.39 9.28
C GLY A 155 -15.04 40.37 9.99
N GLY A 156 -15.39 40.06 11.25
CA GLY A 156 -16.22 40.91 12.09
C GLY A 156 -15.45 41.86 13.02
N PHE A 157 -14.12 41.80 13.03
CA PHE A 157 -13.26 42.48 14.00
C PHE A 157 -12.50 43.65 13.35
N ASP A 158 -12.46 44.80 14.04
CA ASP A 158 -11.81 46.02 13.55
C ASP A 158 -10.40 46.16 14.17
N VAL A 159 -9.38 46.21 13.31
CA VAL A 159 -7.97 46.32 13.69
C VAL A 159 -7.37 47.58 13.06
N ALA A 160 -6.93 48.53 13.87
CA ALA A 160 -6.19 49.69 13.38
C ALA A 160 -4.76 49.28 13.01
N VAL A 161 -4.30 49.69 11.83
CA VAL A 161 -2.95 49.45 11.31
C VAL A 161 -2.24 50.79 11.16
N THR A 162 -1.08 50.92 11.81
CA THR A 162 -0.14 52.02 11.54
C THR A 162 1.01 51.48 10.71
N ALA A 163 0.94 51.69 9.39
CA ALA A 163 1.96 51.26 8.45
C ALA A 163 3.05 52.33 8.25
N PRO A 164 4.32 51.93 8.17
CA PRO A 164 5.44 52.85 8.01
C PRO A 164 5.52 53.43 6.59
N ALA A 165 6.27 54.53 6.46
CA ALA A 165 6.62 55.10 5.14
C ALA A 165 7.54 54.20 4.32
N ARG A 166 8.47 53.49 4.98
CA ARG A 166 9.35 52.51 4.32
C ARG A 166 8.84 51.10 4.60
N PRO A 167 8.62 50.25 3.58
CA PRO A 167 8.21 48.86 3.77
C PRO A 167 9.16 48.03 4.63
N SER A 168 10.41 48.48 4.80
CA SER A 168 11.42 47.84 5.65
C SER A 168 11.19 48.04 7.15
N ASP A 169 10.31 48.96 7.57
CA ASP A 169 10.20 49.33 8.98
C ASP A 169 9.07 48.52 9.69
N PRO A 170 9.03 48.49 11.04
CA PRO A 170 8.00 47.78 11.79
C PRO A 170 6.58 48.34 11.57
N VAL A 171 5.59 47.46 11.71
CA VAL A 171 4.15 47.81 11.58
C VAL A 171 3.48 47.66 12.94
N ARG A 172 2.61 48.60 13.33
CA ARG A 172 1.81 48.48 14.55
C ARG A 172 0.37 48.09 14.20
N LEU A 173 -0.17 47.15 14.97
CA LEU A 173 -1.56 46.71 14.92
C LEU A 173 -2.20 46.93 16.29
N THR A 174 -3.43 47.42 16.31
CA THR A 174 -4.22 47.61 17.54
C THR A 174 -5.65 47.13 17.30
N ALA A 175 -6.04 46.03 17.95
CA ALA A 175 -7.45 45.60 17.98
C ALA A 175 -8.21 46.42 19.03
N ALA A 176 -9.32 47.05 18.63
CA ALA A 176 -10.05 47.99 19.48
C ALA A 176 -10.65 47.34 20.74
N ASP A 177 -11.06 46.08 20.62
CA ASP A 177 -11.82 45.36 21.64
C ASP A 177 -10.94 44.50 22.58
N SER A 178 -9.61 44.62 22.50
CA SER A 178 -8.67 43.86 23.32
C SER A 178 -7.47 44.70 23.82
N PRO A 179 -7.28 44.85 25.14
CA PRO A 179 -6.07 45.47 25.70
C PRO A 179 -4.77 44.75 25.31
N ALA A 180 -4.86 43.42 25.11
CA ALA A 180 -3.77 42.57 24.63
C ALA A 180 -3.63 42.60 23.08
N GLY A 181 -4.51 43.32 22.39
CA GLY A 181 -4.53 43.46 20.93
C GLY A 181 -3.55 44.48 20.35
N ASN A 182 -2.60 44.99 21.16
CA ASN A 182 -1.54 45.89 20.71
C ASN A 182 -0.29 45.07 20.34
N LEU A 183 0.04 45.04 19.05
CA LEU A 183 1.13 44.24 18.51
C LEU A 183 2.01 45.08 17.59
N VAL A 184 3.33 44.91 17.70
CA VAL A 184 4.29 45.47 16.73
C VAL A 184 4.92 44.31 15.98
N LEU A 185 4.71 44.25 14.68
CA LEU A 185 5.35 43.28 13.81
C LEU A 185 6.72 43.82 13.38
N GLY A 186 7.76 43.06 13.71
CA GLY A 186 9.14 43.34 13.35
C GLY A 186 9.44 43.13 11.86
N THR A 187 10.71 43.19 11.50
CA THR A 187 11.15 43.09 10.10
C THR A 187 11.52 41.67 9.67
N ASP A 188 11.45 40.73 10.62
CA ASP A 188 11.78 39.30 10.50
C ASP A 188 10.74 38.49 9.72
N GLY A 189 9.49 38.96 9.64
CA GLY A 189 8.40 38.24 9.00
C GLY A 189 7.84 37.09 9.85
N GLU A 190 8.15 37.08 11.14
CA GLU A 190 7.61 36.08 12.08
C GLU A 190 6.10 36.25 12.26
N TRP A 191 5.40 35.12 12.34
CA TRP A 191 3.99 35.11 12.72
C TRP A 191 3.85 35.39 14.21
N ARG A 192 2.89 36.27 14.55
CA ARG A 192 2.60 36.65 15.93
C ARG A 192 1.09 36.52 16.20
N PRO A 193 0.69 36.04 17.37
CA PRO A 193 -0.71 36.02 17.75
C PRO A 193 -1.20 37.45 18.00
N LEU A 194 -2.35 37.78 17.44
CA LEU A 194 -3.10 39.02 17.68
C LEU A 194 -4.42 38.65 18.34
N ALA A 195 -4.60 39.11 19.58
CA ALA A 195 -5.89 39.06 20.26
C ALA A 195 -6.83 40.08 19.63
N LEU A 196 -8.00 39.63 19.16
CA LEU A 196 -8.99 40.49 18.50
C LEU A 196 -10.02 41.02 19.50
N ASP A 197 -10.44 40.17 20.43
CA ASP A 197 -11.27 40.52 21.59
C ASP A 197 -10.88 39.62 22.79
N GLY A 198 -11.80 39.38 23.73
CA GLY A 198 -11.59 38.51 24.88
C GLY A 198 -11.61 37.00 24.59
N ASP A 199 -12.20 36.58 23.47
CA ASP A 199 -12.48 35.17 23.14
C ASP A 199 -11.85 34.71 21.81
N HIS A 200 -11.43 35.66 20.96
CA HIS A 200 -10.99 35.42 19.59
C HIS A 200 -9.61 36.01 19.33
N GLY A 201 -8.85 35.31 18.49
CA GLY A 201 -7.55 35.78 18.00
C GLY A 201 -7.23 35.19 16.63
N THR A 202 -6.19 35.73 16.02
CA THR A 202 -5.61 35.23 14.75
C THR A 202 -4.10 35.32 14.82
N TRP A 203 -3.42 34.59 13.95
CA TRP A 203 -2.01 34.83 13.68
C TRP A 203 -1.87 35.86 12.57
N VAL A 204 -0.91 36.77 12.70
CA VAL A 204 -0.59 37.81 11.72
C VAL A 204 0.91 37.86 11.44
N THR A 205 1.27 38.16 10.20
CA THR A 205 2.66 38.44 9.80
C THR A 205 2.71 39.63 8.85
N ARG A 206 3.93 40.15 8.64
CA ARG A 206 4.23 41.15 7.61
C ARG A 206 5.30 40.66 6.65
N LEU A 207 5.07 40.89 5.37
CA LEU A 207 5.93 40.50 4.26
C LEU A 207 6.22 41.71 3.38
N VAL A 208 7.34 41.67 2.65
CA VAL A 208 7.61 42.62 1.56
C VAL A 208 7.63 41.83 0.26
N VAL A 209 6.56 41.97 -0.53
CA VAL A 209 6.39 41.28 -1.81
C VAL A 209 6.47 42.35 -2.91
N ASP A 210 7.38 42.17 -3.87
CA ASP A 210 7.63 43.14 -4.95
C ASP A 210 7.84 44.59 -4.45
N GLY A 211 8.56 44.73 -3.33
CA GLY A 211 8.83 46.02 -2.70
C GLY A 211 7.63 46.66 -1.98
N ARG A 212 6.51 45.95 -1.84
CA ARG A 212 5.30 46.42 -1.14
C ARG A 212 5.09 45.66 0.16
N LEU A 213 4.78 46.41 1.22
CA LEU A 213 4.36 45.83 2.48
C LEU A 213 3.02 45.11 2.29
N THR A 214 2.96 43.86 2.74
CA THR A 214 1.76 43.02 2.75
C THR A 214 1.59 42.44 4.14
N LEU A 215 0.42 42.62 4.74
CA LEU A 215 0.01 41.99 5.99
C LEU A 215 -0.84 40.77 5.67
N VAL A 216 -0.65 39.69 6.41
CA VAL A 216 -1.38 38.44 6.19
C VAL A 216 -1.86 37.92 7.53
N HIS A 217 -3.07 37.36 7.56
CA HIS A 217 -3.58 36.63 8.72
C HIS A 217 -4.10 35.24 8.34
N THR A 218 -4.06 34.28 9.26
CA THR A 218 -4.50 32.88 8.99
C THR A 218 -6.02 32.70 8.96
N GLY A 219 -6.74 33.29 9.90
CA GLY A 219 -8.19 33.15 10.01
C GLY A 219 -8.65 33.25 11.46
N VAL A 220 -9.96 33.28 11.66
CA VAL A 220 -10.55 33.35 13.02
C VAL A 220 -11.60 32.27 13.16
N TRP A 221 -11.52 31.55 14.28
CA TRP A 221 -12.48 30.52 14.66
C TRP A 221 -13.00 30.80 16.06
N ARG A 222 -14.17 30.24 16.37
CA ARG A 222 -14.70 30.21 17.73
C ARG A 222 -14.39 28.84 18.35
N PRO A 223 -13.34 28.71 19.18
CA PRO A 223 -13.03 27.44 19.83
C PRO A 223 -14.12 27.06 20.83
N ARG A 224 -14.34 25.77 20.98
CA ARG A 224 -15.17 25.16 22.00
C ARG A 224 -14.29 24.28 22.87
N THR A 225 -14.45 24.42 24.19
CA THR A 225 -13.79 23.56 25.17
C THR A 225 -14.83 23.07 26.18
N ALA A 226 -14.80 21.77 26.49
CA ALA A 226 -15.72 21.17 27.45
C ALA A 226 -15.13 19.90 28.06
N GLY A 227 -15.69 19.44 29.18
CA GLY A 227 -15.26 18.23 29.87
C GLY A 227 -15.31 18.40 31.39
N ARG A 228 -15.08 17.31 32.11
CA ARG A 228 -15.03 17.31 33.60
C ARG A 228 -13.71 17.80 34.17
N ASN A 229 -12.62 17.76 33.38
CA ASN A 229 -11.27 18.10 33.83
C ASN A 229 -11.02 19.61 33.84
N ARG A 230 -11.26 20.25 34.98
CA ARG A 230 -11.06 21.69 35.15
C ARG A 230 -9.60 22.14 35.01
N ALA A 231 -8.63 21.26 35.25
CA ALA A 231 -7.22 21.61 35.08
C ALA A 231 -6.86 21.71 33.59
N ALA A 232 -7.24 20.69 32.80
CA ALA A 232 -7.05 20.69 31.36
C ALA A 232 -7.75 21.88 30.69
N LEU A 233 -9.00 22.19 31.09
CA LEU A 233 -9.75 23.33 30.56
C LEU A 233 -9.05 24.68 30.78
N ARG A 234 -8.43 24.89 31.96
CA ARG A 234 -7.66 26.12 32.21
C ARG A 234 -6.44 26.23 31.29
N ARG A 235 -5.71 25.14 31.10
CA ARG A 235 -4.54 25.11 30.21
C ARG A 235 -4.91 25.31 28.75
N LEU A 236 -6.04 24.76 28.30
CA LEU A 236 -6.54 24.98 26.94
C LEU A 236 -6.90 26.44 26.70
N ALA A 237 -7.36 27.18 27.71
CA ALA A 237 -7.62 28.61 27.61
C ALA A 237 -6.33 29.46 27.51
N GLU A 238 -5.18 28.91 27.90
CA GLU A 238 -3.86 29.55 27.80
C GLU A 238 -3.15 29.24 26.47
N CYS A 239 -3.72 28.35 25.64
CA CYS A 239 -3.16 28.02 24.33
C CYS A 239 -3.23 29.23 23.38
N PRO A 240 -2.31 29.33 22.41
CA PRO A 240 -2.34 30.41 21.43
C PRO A 240 -3.60 30.32 20.56
N PRO A 241 -3.97 31.39 19.83
CA PRO A 241 -5.13 31.40 18.96
C PRO A 241 -5.17 30.20 18.02
N PHE A 242 -6.35 29.60 17.86
CA PHE A 242 -6.53 28.48 16.94
C PHE A 242 -6.30 28.92 15.49
N ALA A 243 -5.40 28.22 14.80
CA ALA A 243 -5.26 28.28 13.35
C ALA A 243 -5.68 26.92 12.79
N GLY A 244 -6.77 26.88 12.02
CA GLY A 244 -7.30 25.63 11.47
C GLY A 244 -6.68 25.23 10.13
N GLU A 245 -6.19 26.19 9.36
CA GLU A 245 -5.59 25.96 8.04
C GLU A 245 -4.50 27.01 7.79
N GLY A 246 -3.54 26.69 6.94
CA GLY A 246 -2.56 27.64 6.42
C GLY A 246 -3.16 28.62 5.40
N VAL A 247 -2.31 29.43 4.78
CA VAL A 247 -2.71 30.43 3.76
C VAL A 247 -2.65 29.89 2.32
N GLY A 248 -2.90 28.59 2.14
CA GLY A 248 -2.78 27.87 0.86
C GLY A 248 -3.47 28.54 -0.34
N PRO A 249 -4.73 29.00 -0.23
CA PRO A 249 -5.38 29.76 -1.30
C PRO A 249 -4.65 31.04 -1.73
N LEU A 250 -4.13 31.83 -0.79
CA LEU A 250 -3.35 33.04 -1.11
C LEU A 250 -2.03 32.68 -1.81
N TYR A 251 -1.36 31.63 -1.32
CA TYR A 251 -0.18 31.07 -1.98
C TYR A 251 -0.50 30.64 -3.41
N ARG A 252 -1.61 29.96 -3.62
CA ARG A 252 -2.05 29.45 -4.92
C ARG A 252 -2.40 30.56 -5.91
N GLU A 253 -2.92 31.68 -5.41
CA GLU A 253 -3.23 32.90 -6.16
C GLU A 253 -1.98 33.76 -6.49
N GLY A 254 -0.80 33.38 -5.97
CA GLY A 254 0.45 34.10 -6.24
C GLY A 254 0.66 35.35 -5.39
N VAL A 255 -0.06 35.49 -4.27
CA VAL A 255 0.03 36.66 -3.37
C VAL A 255 1.45 36.87 -2.83
N PHE A 256 2.25 35.80 -2.74
CA PHE A 256 3.60 35.82 -2.17
C PHE A 256 4.72 35.84 -3.23
N GLY A 257 4.38 36.14 -4.49
CA GLY A 257 5.32 36.13 -5.61
C GLY A 257 5.37 34.77 -6.33
N PRO A 258 6.34 34.60 -7.25
CA PRO A 258 6.46 33.39 -8.07
C PRO A 258 6.73 32.14 -7.23
N ARG A 259 6.02 31.06 -7.54
CA ARG A 259 6.22 29.74 -6.90
C ARG A 259 7.43 29.02 -7.50
N LEU A 260 7.95 28.01 -6.80
CA LEU A 260 9.05 27.16 -7.31
C LEU A 260 8.76 26.63 -8.72
N ALA A 261 7.57 26.07 -8.94
CA ALA A 261 7.18 25.53 -10.25
C ALA A 261 7.10 26.58 -11.37
N GLU A 262 7.06 27.87 -11.01
CA GLU A 262 6.98 29.03 -11.91
C GLU A 262 8.33 29.74 -12.05
N GLY A 263 9.42 29.17 -11.50
CA GLY A 263 10.76 29.75 -11.52
C GLY A 263 11.07 30.66 -10.34
N GLY A 264 10.25 30.66 -9.30
CA GLY A 264 10.53 31.32 -8.03
C GLY A 264 11.69 30.67 -7.26
N ASP A 265 12.23 31.40 -6.28
CA ASP A 265 13.37 30.98 -5.46
C ASP A 265 12.98 30.15 -4.23
N GLY A 266 11.68 29.92 -4.02
CA GLY A 266 11.13 29.21 -2.86
C GLY A 266 10.57 30.10 -1.76
N THR A 267 10.65 31.43 -1.90
CA THR A 267 10.12 32.37 -0.89
C THR A 267 8.61 32.22 -0.69
N ALA A 268 7.84 32.04 -1.77
CA ALA A 268 6.38 31.87 -1.69
C ALA A 268 6.01 30.61 -0.88
N GLU A 269 6.72 29.51 -1.08
CA GLU A 269 6.53 28.28 -0.34
C GLU A 269 6.92 28.42 1.14
N GLU A 270 7.99 29.15 1.47
CA GLU A 270 8.36 29.40 2.88
C GLU A 270 7.31 30.25 3.61
N VAL A 271 6.71 31.24 2.95
CA VAL A 271 5.59 32.01 3.51
C VAL A 271 4.40 31.10 3.78
N PHE A 272 4.04 30.25 2.82
CA PHE A 272 2.97 29.27 3.01
C PHE A 272 3.29 28.32 4.18
N LEU A 273 4.48 27.72 4.21
CA LEU A 273 4.87 26.76 5.24
C LEU A 273 4.92 27.39 6.64
N SER A 274 5.43 28.62 6.76
CA SER A 274 5.43 29.34 8.06
C SER A 274 4.03 29.63 8.58
N SER A 275 3.01 29.75 7.71
CA SER A 275 1.62 29.84 8.16
C SER A 275 1.08 28.50 8.69
N VAL A 276 1.55 27.38 8.12
CA VAL A 276 1.21 26.03 8.59
C VAL A 276 1.94 25.73 9.90
N GLU A 277 3.09 26.36 10.15
CA GLU A 277 3.77 26.30 11.45
C GLU A 277 2.88 26.86 12.58
N CYS A 278 2.12 27.94 12.35
CA CYS A 278 1.12 28.43 13.30
C CYS A 278 0.04 27.38 13.64
N VAL A 279 -0.37 26.59 12.65
CA VAL A 279 -1.29 25.46 12.83
C VAL A 279 -0.61 24.41 13.72
N ALA A 280 0.62 24.01 13.38
CA ALA A 280 1.38 23.06 14.16
C ALA A 280 1.59 23.52 15.62
N GLU A 281 1.90 24.79 15.84
CA GLU A 281 2.09 25.37 17.18
C GLU A 281 0.82 25.28 18.02
N HIS A 282 -0.34 25.68 17.49
CA HIS A 282 -1.59 25.57 18.23
C HIS A 282 -1.92 24.11 18.57
N PHE A 283 -1.87 23.21 17.59
CA PHE A 283 -2.22 21.80 17.81
C PHE A 283 -1.25 21.12 18.78
N ALA A 284 0.03 21.46 18.74
CA ALA A 284 1.03 20.97 19.69
C ALA A 284 0.82 21.51 21.11
N ALA A 285 0.40 22.77 21.26
CA ALA A 285 0.07 23.37 22.54
C ALA A 285 -1.20 22.73 23.16
N ALA A 286 -2.26 22.58 22.36
CA ALA A 286 -3.49 21.92 22.79
C ALA A 286 -3.25 20.46 23.19
N THR A 287 -2.44 19.73 22.41
CA THR A 287 -2.03 18.37 22.76
C THR A 287 -1.26 18.33 24.08
N GLY A 288 -0.29 19.24 24.28
CA GLY A 288 0.44 19.35 25.54
C GLY A 288 -0.48 19.60 26.75
N ALA A 289 -1.42 20.54 26.62
CA ALA A 289 -2.39 20.84 27.67
C ALA A 289 -3.21 19.62 28.11
N VAL A 290 -3.63 18.78 27.15
CA VAL A 290 -4.35 17.52 27.44
C VAL A 290 -3.41 16.47 28.04
N LEU A 291 -2.25 16.21 27.43
CA LEU A 291 -1.31 15.16 27.89
C LEU A 291 -0.81 15.38 29.32
N GLU A 292 -0.67 16.62 29.75
CA GLU A 292 -0.20 16.95 31.11
C GLU A 292 -1.19 16.59 32.23
N THR A 293 -2.48 16.53 31.93
CA THR A 293 -3.51 16.52 32.99
C THR A 293 -4.65 15.53 32.79
N HIS A 294 -4.77 14.88 31.63
CA HIS A 294 -5.87 13.94 31.38
C HIS A 294 -5.84 12.73 32.31
N ASP A 295 -7.02 12.21 32.63
CA ASP A 295 -7.22 10.91 33.29
C ASP A 295 -7.89 9.86 32.40
N ALA A 296 -8.11 10.19 31.12
CA ALA A 296 -8.88 9.40 30.18
C ALA A 296 -8.25 8.04 29.79
N ASP A 297 -9.12 7.08 29.48
CA ASP A 297 -8.77 5.75 28.95
C ASP A 297 -8.44 5.79 27.45
N LEU A 298 -9.01 6.74 26.70
CA LEU A 298 -8.72 7.01 25.29
C LEU A 298 -8.39 8.49 25.09
N VAL A 299 -7.28 8.80 24.41
CA VAL A 299 -6.93 10.17 24.00
C VAL A 299 -6.81 10.21 22.49
N VAL A 300 -7.62 11.03 21.80
CA VAL A 300 -7.57 11.19 20.34
C VAL A 300 -7.07 12.58 19.97
N VAL A 301 -6.05 12.65 19.12
CA VAL A 301 -5.42 13.88 18.64
C VAL A 301 -5.44 13.89 17.13
N TYR A 302 -6.14 14.85 16.52
CA TYR A 302 -6.18 15.02 15.07
C TYR A 302 -5.29 16.19 14.63
N LEU A 303 -4.49 16.02 13.58
CA LEU A 303 -3.55 16.99 13.03
C LEU A 303 -3.79 17.19 11.51
N PRO A 304 -4.13 18.40 11.02
CA PRO A 304 -4.54 18.63 9.62
C PRO A 304 -3.38 18.93 8.66
N MET A 305 -2.17 19.21 9.18
CA MET A 305 -1.13 19.91 8.42
C MET A 305 -0.67 19.18 7.16
N THR A 306 -0.68 17.85 7.17
CA THR A 306 -0.19 17.02 6.05
C THR A 306 -1.12 17.06 4.83
N ASP A 307 -2.43 17.27 5.02
CA ASP A 307 -3.39 17.51 3.94
C ASP A 307 -3.20 18.89 3.31
N ASP A 308 -3.12 19.92 4.16
CA ASP A 308 -2.90 21.32 3.76
C ASP A 308 -1.67 21.47 2.86
N VAL A 309 -0.53 20.92 3.29
CA VAL A 309 0.72 20.95 2.52
C VAL A 309 0.65 20.01 1.32
N GLY A 310 0.01 18.85 1.47
CA GLY A 310 -0.10 17.85 0.41
C GLY A 310 -0.83 18.38 -0.82
N HIS A 311 -1.91 19.13 -0.60
CA HIS A 311 -2.71 19.76 -1.64
C HIS A 311 -1.97 20.78 -2.51
N GLU A 312 -1.04 21.54 -1.92
CA GLU A 312 -0.29 22.56 -2.67
C GLU A 312 0.98 21.99 -3.31
N LEU A 313 1.68 21.09 -2.62
CA LEU A 313 3.06 20.75 -2.98
C LEU A 313 3.27 19.31 -3.48
N LEU A 314 2.48 18.34 -3.03
CA LEU A 314 2.82 16.92 -3.21
C LEU A 314 2.85 16.48 -4.68
N GLY A 315 2.00 17.08 -5.53
CA GLY A 315 1.96 16.75 -6.95
C GLY A 315 3.25 17.06 -7.69
N TRP A 316 4.07 18.00 -7.20
CA TRP A 316 5.37 18.33 -7.82
C TRP A 316 6.46 17.31 -7.49
N CYS A 317 6.31 16.52 -6.42
CA CYS A 317 7.30 15.54 -5.98
C CYS A 317 6.84 14.07 -6.09
N ASP A 318 5.57 13.84 -6.43
CA ASP A 318 5.02 12.52 -6.79
C ASP A 318 5.45 12.15 -8.23
N GLU A 319 6.33 11.17 -8.39
CA GLU A 319 6.85 10.71 -9.68
C GLU A 319 5.78 10.12 -10.62
N ARG A 320 4.61 9.76 -10.08
CA ARG A 320 3.47 9.22 -10.84
C ARG A 320 2.45 10.29 -11.23
N SER A 321 2.66 11.54 -10.82
CA SER A 321 1.82 12.70 -11.13
C SER A 321 2.25 13.36 -12.44
N ALA A 322 1.31 13.79 -13.26
CA ALA A 322 1.58 14.66 -14.41
C ALA A 322 2.07 16.06 -13.99
N ALA A 323 1.84 16.44 -12.73
CA ALA A 323 2.42 17.64 -12.13
C ALA A 323 3.88 17.48 -11.70
N HIS A 324 4.46 16.27 -11.77
CA HIS A 324 5.83 16.02 -11.30
C HIS A 324 6.85 16.96 -11.94
N ARG A 325 7.69 17.57 -11.10
CA ARG A 325 8.73 18.51 -11.52
C ARG A 325 10.08 18.10 -10.95
N PRO A 326 10.87 17.29 -11.68
CA PRO A 326 12.18 16.82 -11.23
C PRO A 326 13.14 17.96 -10.83
N ASP A 327 13.02 19.12 -11.48
CA ASP A 327 13.86 20.30 -11.26
C ASP A 327 13.63 21.00 -9.91
N VAL A 328 12.45 20.84 -9.30
CA VAL A 328 12.14 21.39 -7.97
C VAL A 328 11.78 20.34 -6.92
N SER A 329 11.69 19.06 -7.32
CA SER A 329 11.24 17.94 -6.48
C SER A 329 11.98 17.85 -5.14
N GLU A 330 13.31 17.98 -5.11
CA GLU A 330 14.08 17.92 -3.86
C GLU A 330 13.80 19.13 -2.93
N ALA A 331 13.61 20.31 -3.51
CA ALA A 331 13.24 21.52 -2.76
C ALA A 331 11.82 21.38 -2.18
N VAL A 332 10.91 20.73 -2.91
CA VAL A 332 9.56 20.40 -2.42
C VAL A 332 9.62 19.35 -1.32
N TRP A 333 10.39 18.27 -1.48
CA TRP A 333 10.60 17.25 -0.46
C TRP A 333 11.13 17.81 0.85
N ALA A 334 12.02 18.82 0.81
CA ALA A 334 12.51 19.48 2.01
C ALA A 334 11.39 20.16 2.83
N ARG A 335 10.36 20.70 2.15
CA ARG A 335 9.21 21.38 2.78
C ARG A 335 8.17 20.39 3.28
N VAL A 336 7.87 19.37 2.47
CA VAL A 336 7.05 18.22 2.90
C VAL A 336 7.66 17.59 4.15
N ARG A 337 8.98 17.36 4.18
CA ARG A 337 9.69 16.84 5.35
C ARG A 337 9.48 17.69 6.60
N ARG A 338 9.59 19.02 6.52
CA ARG A 338 9.39 19.93 7.66
C ARG A 338 7.97 19.83 8.23
N CYS A 339 6.96 19.76 7.35
CA CYS A 339 5.57 19.57 7.76
C CYS A 339 5.37 18.27 8.55
N TYR A 340 5.87 17.13 8.02
CA TYR A 340 5.75 15.84 8.69
C TYR A 340 6.56 15.77 9.99
N GLN A 341 7.66 16.51 10.11
CA GLN A 341 8.44 16.61 11.35
C GLN A 341 7.67 17.32 12.49
N TRP A 342 6.81 18.29 12.17
CA TRP A 342 5.91 18.87 13.18
C TRP A 342 4.91 17.82 13.71
N CYS A 343 4.33 17.02 12.82
CA CYS A 343 3.45 15.91 13.22
C CYS A 343 4.19 14.84 14.04
N ASP A 344 5.41 14.47 13.63
CA ASP A 344 6.26 13.50 14.34
C ASP A 344 6.68 14.02 15.73
N THR A 345 6.89 15.34 15.87
CA THR A 345 7.18 15.97 17.18
C THR A 345 6.01 15.81 18.15
N VAL A 346 4.77 16.00 17.69
CA VAL A 346 3.58 15.78 18.52
C VAL A 346 3.43 14.31 18.89
N LEU A 347 3.64 13.39 17.93
CA LEU A 347 3.66 11.95 18.19
C LEU A 347 4.73 11.55 19.22
N GLY A 348 5.93 12.15 19.14
CA GLY A 348 7.00 11.96 20.10
C GLY A 348 6.57 12.31 21.53
N ARG A 349 5.92 13.47 21.73
CA ARG A 349 5.37 13.86 23.05
C ARG A 349 4.34 12.86 23.58
N VAL A 350 3.51 12.29 22.70
CA VAL A 350 2.56 11.23 23.08
C VAL A 350 3.29 9.95 23.49
N LEU A 351 4.29 9.52 22.72
CA LEU A 351 5.11 8.34 23.02
C LEU A 351 5.94 8.48 24.30
N ASP A 352 6.33 9.71 24.67
CA ASP A 352 7.05 10.01 25.91
C ASP A 352 6.10 10.04 27.12
N ARG A 353 4.84 10.41 26.90
CA ARG A 353 3.79 10.41 27.92
C ARG A 353 3.22 9.02 28.19
N ALA A 354 3.23 8.13 27.20
CA ALA A 354 2.71 6.76 27.29
C ALA A 354 3.61 5.88 28.20
N GLY A 355 2.99 5.21 29.17
CA GLY A 355 3.64 4.22 30.02
C GLY A 355 3.77 2.85 29.36
N ALA A 356 4.42 1.90 30.05
CA ALA A 356 4.64 0.54 29.53
C ALA A 356 3.33 -0.25 29.28
N GLU A 357 2.27 0.08 30.03
CA GLU A 357 0.95 -0.54 29.92
C GLU A 357 0.03 0.20 28.95
N ASP A 358 0.47 1.30 28.34
CA ASP A 358 -0.32 2.10 27.42
C ASP A 358 -0.11 1.65 25.98
N THR A 359 -1.04 2.04 25.09
CA THR A 359 -0.92 1.82 23.65
C THR A 359 -0.99 3.13 22.90
N VAL A 360 -0.12 3.30 21.90
CA VAL A 360 -0.09 4.44 21.00
C VAL A 360 -0.39 3.99 19.58
N LEU A 361 -1.34 4.66 18.94
CA LEU A 361 -1.77 4.49 17.57
C LEU A 361 -1.41 5.74 16.77
N LEU A 362 -0.80 5.55 15.62
CA LEU A 362 -0.73 6.54 14.55
C LEU A 362 -1.68 6.09 13.45
N GLY A 363 -2.55 6.96 13.00
CA GLY A 363 -3.41 6.72 11.83
C GLY A 363 -3.43 7.91 10.90
N ALA A 364 -3.98 7.68 9.72
CA ALA A 364 -4.43 8.71 8.81
C ALA A 364 -5.77 8.27 8.23
N ASP A 365 -6.59 9.23 7.85
CA ASP A 365 -7.89 9.00 7.25
C ASP A 365 -7.76 8.59 5.77
N HIS A 366 -6.85 9.20 5.02
CA HIS A 366 -6.49 8.81 3.65
C HIS A 366 -5.04 9.16 3.28
N GLY A 367 -4.66 8.86 2.03
CA GLY A 367 -3.46 9.36 1.37
C GLY A 367 -3.78 10.48 0.37
N MET A 368 -2.92 10.68 -0.63
CA MET A 368 -3.01 11.79 -1.58
C MET A 368 -2.37 11.39 -2.92
N VAL A 369 -3.00 11.78 -4.04
CA VAL A 369 -2.48 11.60 -5.40
C VAL A 369 -2.23 12.96 -6.07
N GLY A 370 -1.39 12.97 -7.10
CA GLY A 370 -1.25 14.10 -8.02
C GLY A 370 -2.59 14.56 -8.62
N SER A 371 -2.71 15.87 -8.82
CA SER A 371 -3.81 16.55 -9.49
C SER A 371 -3.27 17.63 -10.41
N THR A 372 -3.77 17.69 -11.64
CA THR A 372 -3.45 18.75 -12.60
C THR A 372 -4.70 19.37 -13.22
N HIS A 373 -5.85 18.69 -13.15
CA HIS A 373 -7.08 19.13 -13.81
C HIS A 373 -8.34 19.00 -12.93
N LEU A 374 -9.27 19.93 -13.13
CA LEU A 374 -10.67 19.83 -12.74
C LEU A 374 -11.50 19.30 -13.92
N VAL A 375 -12.47 18.45 -13.61
CA VAL A 375 -13.42 17.87 -14.58
C VAL A 375 -14.83 18.33 -14.24
N HIS A 376 -15.38 19.19 -15.09
CA HIS A 376 -16.71 19.79 -14.95
C HIS A 376 -17.79 18.82 -15.47
N LEU A 377 -18.03 17.74 -14.71
CA LEU A 377 -18.92 16.64 -15.11
C LEU A 377 -20.34 17.11 -15.44
N GLY A 378 -20.87 18.07 -14.69
CA GLY A 378 -22.19 18.67 -14.93
C GLY A 378 -22.32 19.29 -16.33
N ASP A 379 -21.29 19.99 -16.80
CA ASP A 379 -21.30 20.67 -18.10
C ASP A 379 -21.28 19.67 -19.26
N ALA A 380 -20.60 18.54 -19.10
CA ALA A 380 -20.64 17.45 -20.08
C ALA A 380 -22.05 16.88 -20.21
N LEU A 381 -22.75 16.69 -19.09
CA LEU A 381 -24.13 16.18 -19.07
C LEU A 381 -25.14 17.19 -19.61
N LEU A 382 -24.94 18.50 -19.35
CA LEU A 382 -25.72 19.59 -19.95
C LEU A 382 -25.60 19.59 -21.48
N ARG A 383 -24.37 19.52 -22.02
CA ARG A 383 -24.14 19.49 -23.48
C ARG A 383 -24.76 18.26 -24.16
N ALA A 384 -24.88 17.15 -23.43
CA ALA A 384 -25.55 15.94 -23.90
C ALA A 384 -27.09 15.98 -23.74
N GLY A 385 -27.66 17.02 -23.13
CA GLY A 385 -29.09 17.10 -22.83
C GLY A 385 -29.56 16.07 -21.80
N LEU A 386 -28.67 15.63 -20.90
CA LEU A 386 -29.00 14.74 -19.78
C LEU A 386 -29.32 15.53 -18.50
N SER A 387 -28.68 16.69 -18.32
CA SER A 387 -28.97 17.62 -17.23
C SER A 387 -29.63 18.90 -17.75
N HIS A 388 -30.25 19.65 -16.85
CA HIS A 388 -30.75 21.00 -17.09
C HIS A 388 -30.06 22.01 -16.17
N ALA A 389 -29.90 23.24 -16.63
CA ALA A 389 -29.34 24.32 -15.82
C ALA A 389 -30.45 25.13 -15.13
N ARG A 390 -30.15 25.62 -13.93
CA ARG A 390 -30.93 26.62 -13.19
C ARG A 390 -30.54 28.03 -13.63
N ALA A 391 -31.36 29.00 -13.26
CA ALA A 391 -31.11 30.41 -13.54
C ALA A 391 -29.84 30.96 -12.87
N ASP A 392 -29.40 30.35 -11.77
CA ASP A 392 -28.18 30.71 -11.02
C ASP A 392 -26.91 30.00 -11.54
N GLY A 393 -27.02 29.19 -12.59
CA GLY A 393 -25.92 28.42 -13.17
C GLY A 393 -25.67 27.05 -12.54
N GLY A 394 -26.44 26.66 -11.51
CA GLY A 394 -26.42 25.30 -10.96
C GLY A 394 -27.16 24.29 -11.84
N LEU A 395 -27.10 22.99 -11.50
CA LEU A 395 -27.90 21.95 -12.16
C LEU A 395 -29.30 21.86 -11.54
N ASP A 396 -30.32 21.71 -12.38
CA ASP A 396 -31.71 21.50 -11.99
C ASP A 396 -32.01 19.99 -11.90
N ALA A 397 -31.94 19.43 -10.69
CA ALA A 397 -32.15 18.00 -10.47
C ALA A 397 -33.56 17.52 -10.85
N GLU A 398 -34.60 18.34 -10.64
CA GLU A 398 -36.00 17.99 -10.92
C GLU A 398 -36.23 17.75 -12.41
N ARG A 399 -35.63 18.59 -13.26
CA ARG A 399 -35.76 18.49 -14.71
C ARG A 399 -34.75 17.55 -15.35
N SER A 400 -33.67 17.21 -14.66
CA SER A 400 -32.57 16.38 -15.21
C SER A 400 -32.95 14.91 -15.29
N ALA A 401 -32.49 14.21 -16.33
CA ALA A 401 -32.56 12.74 -16.37
C ALA A 401 -31.43 12.13 -15.52
N VAL A 402 -30.21 12.68 -15.65
CA VAL A 402 -29.05 12.38 -14.82
C VAL A 402 -28.30 13.69 -14.56
N PHE A 403 -27.81 13.89 -13.34
CA PHE A 403 -26.99 15.05 -12.98
C PHE A 403 -25.81 14.66 -12.09
N TYR A 404 -24.74 15.46 -12.14
CA TYR A 404 -23.64 15.34 -11.17
C TYR A 404 -24.03 16.05 -9.88
N HIS A 405 -23.97 15.34 -8.74
CA HIS A 405 -24.54 15.85 -7.50
C HIS A 405 -23.74 17.05 -6.96
N PRO A 406 -24.39 18.16 -6.56
CA PRO A 406 -23.71 19.36 -6.05
C PRO A 406 -22.88 19.14 -4.78
N ALA A 407 -23.17 18.06 -4.05
CA ALA A 407 -22.34 17.58 -2.94
C ALA A 407 -20.85 17.35 -3.30
N ASN A 408 -20.55 17.25 -4.60
CA ASN A 408 -19.21 17.15 -5.15
C ASN A 408 -18.38 15.98 -4.59
N ASN A 409 -19.04 14.84 -4.37
CA ASN A 409 -18.44 13.63 -3.82
C ASN A 409 -18.13 12.57 -4.91
N GLY A 410 -18.21 12.94 -6.20
CA GLY A 410 -17.99 12.02 -7.31
C GLY A 410 -19.25 11.29 -7.81
N SER A 411 -20.43 11.50 -7.21
CA SER A 411 -21.65 10.77 -7.58
C SER A 411 -22.51 11.44 -8.67
N LEU A 412 -23.05 10.59 -9.55
CA LEU A 412 -24.10 10.86 -10.52
C LEU A 412 -25.43 10.34 -9.98
N TRP A 413 -26.50 11.11 -10.17
CA TRP A 413 -27.83 10.80 -9.66
C TRP A 413 -28.85 10.86 -10.79
N VAL A 414 -29.78 9.90 -10.80
CA VAL A 414 -30.97 9.94 -11.66
C VAL A 414 -31.99 10.92 -11.09
N GLY A 415 -32.59 11.74 -11.95
CA GLY A 415 -33.62 12.69 -11.54
C GLY A 415 -34.98 12.04 -11.26
N PRO A 416 -35.87 12.76 -10.55
CA PRO A 416 -37.09 12.18 -9.99
C PRO A 416 -38.10 11.75 -11.06
N GLY A 417 -38.06 12.36 -12.25
CA GLY A 417 -38.92 12.00 -13.39
C GLY A 417 -38.74 10.55 -13.89
N LEU A 418 -37.63 9.88 -13.52
CA LEU A 418 -37.36 8.48 -13.86
C LEU A 418 -37.41 7.53 -12.64
N ALA A 419 -37.76 8.03 -11.44
CA ALA A 419 -37.78 7.22 -10.22
C ALA A 419 -38.74 6.01 -10.30
N GLY A 420 -39.86 6.17 -11.03
CA GLY A 420 -40.84 5.10 -11.29
C GLY A 420 -40.55 4.25 -12.54
N ASP A 421 -39.46 4.51 -13.27
CA ASP A 421 -39.09 3.81 -14.51
C ASP A 421 -37.63 3.31 -14.43
N PRO A 422 -37.39 2.13 -13.81
CA PRO A 422 -36.04 1.58 -13.65
C PRO A 422 -35.33 1.28 -14.97
N GLU A 423 -36.06 0.98 -16.04
CA GLU A 423 -35.47 0.73 -17.35
C GLU A 423 -35.03 2.04 -18.02
N GLY A 424 -35.87 3.07 -17.94
CA GLY A 424 -35.53 4.44 -18.35
C GLY A 424 -34.35 5.01 -17.55
N ALA A 425 -34.33 4.81 -16.23
CA ALA A 425 -33.22 5.18 -15.35
C ALA A 425 -31.90 4.51 -15.79
N ARG A 426 -31.92 3.19 -16.03
CA ARG A 426 -30.77 2.45 -16.58
C ARG A 426 -30.32 3.00 -17.93
N ALA A 427 -31.25 3.27 -18.84
CA ALA A 427 -30.92 3.81 -20.15
C ALA A 427 -30.29 5.21 -20.05
N ALA A 428 -30.80 6.07 -19.18
CA ALA A 428 -30.27 7.40 -18.94
C ALA A 428 -28.87 7.36 -18.31
N MET A 429 -28.66 6.52 -17.29
CA MET A 429 -27.35 6.34 -16.65
C MET A 429 -26.31 5.75 -17.61
N ARG A 430 -26.68 4.76 -18.44
CA ARG A 430 -25.79 4.24 -19.50
C ARG A 430 -25.39 5.32 -20.50
N ARG A 431 -26.33 6.21 -20.87
CA ARG A 431 -26.04 7.35 -21.75
C ARG A 431 -25.11 8.35 -21.07
N ALA A 432 -25.28 8.63 -19.77
CA ALA A 432 -24.38 9.45 -18.99
C ALA A 432 -22.96 8.86 -18.95
N HIS A 433 -22.83 7.56 -18.65
CA HIS A 433 -21.55 6.86 -18.67
C HIS A 433 -20.89 6.93 -20.05
N ALA A 434 -21.65 6.74 -21.13
CA ALA A 434 -21.13 6.82 -22.49
C ALA A 434 -20.61 8.21 -22.82
N VAL A 435 -21.34 9.27 -22.48
CA VAL A 435 -20.91 10.67 -22.65
C VAL A 435 -19.63 10.94 -21.88
N LEU A 436 -19.59 10.58 -20.59
CA LEU A 436 -18.44 10.88 -19.74
C LEU A 436 -17.17 10.10 -20.17
N ARG A 437 -17.30 8.88 -20.71
CA ARG A 437 -16.17 8.13 -21.30
C ARG A 437 -15.54 8.80 -22.53
N THR A 438 -16.26 9.69 -23.21
CA THR A 438 -15.70 10.45 -24.34
C THR A 438 -14.83 11.63 -23.92
N LEU A 439 -14.81 11.97 -22.63
CA LEU A 439 -14.00 13.07 -22.15
C LEU A 439 -12.51 12.73 -22.26
N THR A 440 -11.80 13.55 -23.02
CA THR A 440 -10.35 13.48 -23.17
C THR A 440 -9.72 14.78 -22.70
N ASP A 441 -8.49 14.67 -22.23
CA ASP A 441 -7.64 15.81 -21.96
C ASP A 441 -7.39 16.59 -23.26
N PRO A 442 -7.61 17.91 -23.27
CA PRO A 442 -7.50 18.72 -24.48
C PRO A 442 -6.06 18.86 -24.99
N GLU A 443 -5.06 18.71 -24.13
CA GLU A 443 -3.65 18.85 -24.48
C GLU A 443 -3.04 17.51 -24.88
N THR A 444 -3.37 16.43 -24.18
CA THR A 444 -2.73 15.12 -24.37
C THR A 444 -3.59 14.11 -25.14
N GLY A 445 -4.89 14.37 -25.30
CA GLY A 445 -5.84 13.46 -25.91
C GLY A 445 -6.14 12.19 -25.10
N ARG A 446 -5.61 12.07 -23.87
CA ARG A 446 -5.80 10.88 -23.02
C ARG A 446 -7.23 10.83 -22.43
N PRO A 447 -7.81 9.64 -22.24
CA PRO A 447 -9.09 9.50 -21.55
C PRO A 447 -9.02 10.00 -20.10
N VAL A 448 -10.04 10.76 -19.69
CA VAL A 448 -10.13 11.35 -18.33
C VAL A 448 -10.88 10.44 -17.35
N VAL A 449 -11.90 9.73 -17.83
CA VAL A 449 -12.72 8.80 -17.02
C VAL A 449 -12.21 7.38 -17.23
N THR A 450 -11.80 6.72 -16.15
CA THR A 450 -11.28 5.34 -16.17
C THR A 450 -12.35 4.30 -15.86
N GLY A 451 -13.43 4.71 -15.20
CA GLY A 451 -14.51 3.79 -14.85
C GLY A 451 -15.65 4.46 -14.11
N PHE A 452 -16.57 3.61 -13.66
CA PHE A 452 -17.67 3.99 -12.80
C PHE A 452 -17.82 2.93 -11.73
N LEU A 453 -18.29 3.33 -10.56
CA LEU A 453 -18.55 2.46 -9.43
C LEU A 453 -20.03 2.52 -9.08
N ASP A 454 -20.57 1.43 -8.55
CA ASP A 454 -21.89 1.45 -7.94
C ASP A 454 -21.84 2.16 -6.58
N ARG A 455 -23.00 2.33 -5.94
CA ARG A 455 -23.09 2.92 -4.60
C ARG A 455 -22.52 2.02 -3.49
N ASP A 456 -22.49 0.71 -3.71
CA ASP A 456 -22.48 -0.28 -2.63
C ASP A 456 -21.19 -1.17 -2.59
N HIS A 457 -20.29 -1.11 -3.59
CA HIS A 457 -19.14 -2.02 -3.74
C HIS A 457 -17.96 -1.43 -4.55
N LEU A 458 -16.75 -1.94 -4.31
CA LEU A 458 -15.54 -1.85 -5.16
C LEU A 458 -15.69 -2.56 -6.52
N ARG A 459 -16.90 -2.58 -7.08
CA ARG A 459 -17.21 -3.22 -8.37
C ARG A 459 -17.29 -2.14 -9.45
N PRO A 460 -16.82 -2.44 -10.68
CA PRO A 460 -17.27 -1.68 -11.84
C PRO A 460 -18.80 -1.62 -11.81
N ALA A 461 -19.37 -0.44 -12.04
CA ALA A 461 -20.81 -0.27 -12.08
C ALA A 461 -21.41 -1.29 -13.06
N ASP A 462 -22.20 -2.22 -12.53
CA ASP A 462 -22.90 -3.22 -13.32
C ASP A 462 -23.95 -2.52 -14.20
N PRO A 463 -23.96 -2.73 -15.53
CA PRO A 463 -25.00 -2.19 -16.41
C PRO A 463 -26.44 -2.53 -15.97
N ASP A 464 -26.62 -3.58 -15.18
CA ASP A 464 -27.89 -4.06 -14.62
C ASP A 464 -28.03 -3.79 -13.10
N GLY A 465 -27.04 -3.13 -12.48
CA GLY A 465 -26.99 -2.79 -11.05
C GLY A 465 -27.90 -1.64 -10.61
N ASP A 466 -27.54 -0.93 -9.54
CA ASP A 466 -28.29 0.25 -9.07
C ASP A 466 -28.34 1.31 -10.18
N PRO A 467 -29.53 1.60 -10.75
CA PRO A 467 -29.61 2.52 -11.87
C PRO A 467 -29.65 3.98 -11.42
N PHE A 468 -29.78 4.25 -10.12
CA PHE A 468 -30.07 5.58 -9.59
C PHE A 468 -28.82 6.35 -9.15
N VAL A 469 -27.78 5.66 -8.69
CA VAL A 469 -26.54 6.30 -8.21
C VAL A 469 -25.30 5.57 -8.76
N SER A 470 -24.34 6.34 -9.28
CA SER A 470 -23.05 5.83 -9.71
C SER A 470 -21.93 6.82 -9.43
N PHE A 471 -20.75 6.37 -9.01
CA PHE A 471 -19.59 7.24 -8.79
C PHE A 471 -18.66 7.23 -10.00
N VAL A 472 -18.18 8.40 -10.41
CA VAL A 472 -17.26 8.55 -11.54
C VAL A 472 -15.83 8.33 -11.06
N VAL A 473 -15.12 7.37 -11.67
CA VAL A 473 -13.70 7.15 -11.44
C VAL A 473 -12.93 7.91 -12.50
N LEU A 474 -12.18 8.92 -12.06
CA LEU A 474 -11.27 9.66 -12.92
C LEU A 474 -9.89 8.99 -12.89
N ALA A 475 -9.13 9.16 -13.96
CA ALA A 475 -7.71 8.88 -13.93
C ALA A 475 -7.03 9.74 -12.85
N ASP A 476 -5.90 9.26 -12.32
CA ASP A 476 -5.04 10.10 -11.49
C ASP A 476 -4.71 11.40 -12.23
N ASP A 477 -4.42 12.47 -11.50
CA ASP A 477 -4.30 13.84 -12.01
C ASP A 477 -5.61 14.58 -12.33
N TYR A 478 -6.77 13.91 -12.30
CA TYR A 478 -8.07 14.53 -12.55
C TYR A 478 -8.97 14.45 -11.32
N GLN A 479 -9.65 15.55 -10.97
CA GLN A 479 -10.62 15.56 -9.88
C GLN A 479 -11.96 16.18 -10.36
N PRO A 480 -13.11 15.68 -9.88
CA PRO A 480 -14.39 16.20 -10.32
C PRO A 480 -14.69 17.55 -9.66
N THR A 481 -15.51 18.37 -10.31
CA THR A 481 -16.05 19.61 -9.72
C THR A 481 -17.52 19.79 -10.07
N ALA A 482 -18.30 20.18 -9.06
CA ALA A 482 -19.70 20.59 -9.22
C ALA A 482 -19.83 22.05 -9.66
N ARG A 483 -18.74 22.82 -9.62
CA ARG A 483 -18.76 24.21 -10.08
C ARG A 483 -18.87 24.25 -11.60
N PRO A 484 -19.75 25.07 -12.18
CA PRO A 484 -19.84 25.22 -13.63
C PRO A 484 -18.56 25.82 -14.20
N ALA A 485 -18.15 25.40 -15.40
CA ALA A 485 -17.03 25.98 -16.13
C ALA A 485 -17.39 27.34 -16.79
N GLY A 486 -18.68 27.65 -16.89
CA GLY A 486 -19.18 28.74 -17.73
C GLY A 486 -18.90 28.45 -19.20
N ASP A 487 -18.36 29.43 -19.92
CA ASP A 487 -17.96 29.28 -21.34
C ASP A 487 -16.65 28.49 -21.52
N GLY A 488 -16.05 28.00 -20.43
CA GLY A 488 -14.79 27.26 -20.43
C GLY A 488 -14.89 25.80 -20.92
N ALA A 489 -13.71 25.16 -21.04
CA ALA A 489 -13.60 23.73 -21.36
C ALA A 489 -14.01 22.85 -20.18
N VAL A 490 -14.56 21.66 -20.48
CA VAL A 490 -15.00 20.66 -19.48
C VAL A 490 -13.84 20.12 -18.65
N VAL A 491 -12.65 19.99 -19.24
CA VAL A 491 -11.43 19.54 -18.57
C VAL A 491 -10.48 20.74 -18.53
N ARG A 492 -10.14 21.21 -17.32
CA ARG A 492 -9.44 22.47 -17.11
C ARG A 492 -8.29 22.31 -16.13
N ARG A 493 -7.11 22.84 -16.46
CA ARG A 493 -5.96 22.86 -15.55
C ARG A 493 -6.29 23.56 -14.22
N THR A 494 -5.78 23.02 -13.13
CA THR A 494 -5.84 23.61 -11.80
C THR A 494 -4.42 23.79 -11.24
N PRO A 495 -4.16 24.90 -10.53
CA PRO A 495 -2.88 25.10 -9.85
C PRO A 495 -2.72 24.25 -8.57
N LYS A 496 -3.81 23.65 -8.06
CA LYS A 496 -3.77 22.73 -6.92
C LYS A 496 -3.20 21.38 -7.38
N THR A 497 -2.13 20.90 -6.74
CA THR A 497 -1.32 19.79 -7.27
C THR A 497 -1.56 18.45 -6.60
N GLY A 498 -2.23 18.41 -5.44
CA GLY A 498 -2.64 17.18 -4.77
C GLY A 498 -4.16 17.09 -4.61
N ALA A 499 -4.74 15.90 -4.73
CA ALA A 499 -6.16 15.65 -4.49
C ALA A 499 -6.46 14.24 -3.92
N HIS A 500 -7.67 14.10 -3.38
CA HIS A 500 -8.30 12.87 -2.92
C HIS A 500 -9.83 13.09 -2.99
N VAL A 501 -10.55 12.26 -3.76
CA VAL A 501 -12.03 12.36 -3.83
C VAL A 501 -12.63 10.97 -3.91
N VAL A 502 -12.50 10.31 -5.06
CA VAL A 502 -12.96 8.93 -5.26
C VAL A 502 -11.75 8.02 -5.13
N HIS A 503 -11.86 6.97 -4.32
CA HIS A 503 -10.78 6.00 -4.16
C HIS A 503 -10.65 5.15 -5.42
N THR A 504 -9.59 5.39 -6.19
CA THR A 504 -9.31 4.74 -7.47
C THR A 504 -8.65 3.36 -7.33
N GLY A 505 -8.35 2.93 -6.10
CA GLY A 505 -7.53 1.75 -5.82
C GLY A 505 -6.01 2.00 -5.92
N ASP A 506 -5.60 3.25 -6.14
CA ASP A 506 -4.19 3.65 -6.16
C ASP A 506 -3.58 3.60 -4.74
N ASP A 507 -2.41 2.98 -4.61
CA ASP A 507 -1.73 2.82 -3.34
C ASP A 507 -1.19 4.14 -2.75
N ARG A 508 -1.10 5.21 -3.55
CA ARG A 508 -0.81 6.57 -3.07
C ARG A 508 -1.93 7.14 -2.19
N LEU A 509 -3.17 6.64 -2.34
CA LEU A 509 -4.30 6.98 -1.48
C LEU A 509 -4.33 6.16 -0.18
N HIS A 510 -3.44 5.19 0.01
CA HIS A 510 -3.35 4.49 1.29
C HIS A 510 -2.81 5.42 2.39
N ALA A 511 -3.54 5.45 3.51
CA ALA A 511 -3.16 6.11 4.74
C ALA A 511 -2.00 5.37 5.44
N VAL A 512 -1.23 6.08 6.27
CA VAL A 512 -0.33 5.45 7.23
C VAL A 512 -1.10 4.86 8.42
N HIS A 513 -0.64 3.72 8.92
CA HIS A 513 -1.09 3.17 10.18
C HIS A 513 0.09 2.58 10.97
N ALA A 514 0.22 2.94 12.25
CA ALA A 514 1.19 2.36 13.16
C ALA A 514 0.58 2.11 14.55
N ALA A 515 1.08 1.12 15.27
CA ALA A 515 0.68 0.84 16.65
C ALA A 515 1.86 0.36 17.48
N LEU A 516 1.91 0.75 18.74
CA LEU A 516 2.94 0.37 19.72
C LEU A 516 2.30 0.26 21.11
N GLY A 517 2.55 -0.83 21.83
CA GLY A 517 2.14 -0.96 23.24
C GLY A 517 1.38 -2.25 23.58
N SER A 518 0.79 -2.27 24.77
CA SER A 518 0.09 -3.42 25.35
C SER A 518 -1.17 -3.80 24.55
N GLY A 519 -1.29 -5.07 24.15
CA GLY A 519 -2.43 -5.53 23.34
C GLY A 519 -2.30 -5.24 21.84
N VAL A 520 -1.18 -4.66 21.39
CA VAL A 520 -0.78 -4.72 19.98
C VAL A 520 -0.25 -6.16 19.71
N PRO A 521 -0.81 -6.90 18.73
CA PRO A 521 -0.47 -8.31 18.53
C PRO A 521 1.04 -8.54 18.28
N ALA A 522 1.66 -9.42 19.06
CA ALA A 522 3.03 -9.86 18.85
C ALA A 522 3.09 -10.82 17.64
N GLY A 523 3.32 -10.26 16.44
CA GLY A 523 3.38 -11.05 15.21
C GLY A 523 3.45 -10.20 13.95
N PRO A 524 3.66 -10.81 12.77
CA PRO A 524 3.70 -10.07 11.51
C PRO A 524 2.32 -9.48 11.20
N VAL A 525 2.25 -8.15 11.18
CA VAL A 525 1.07 -7.39 10.72
C VAL A 525 0.99 -7.45 9.19
N PRO A 526 -0.21 -7.57 8.61
CA PRO A 526 -0.39 -7.50 7.16
C PRO A 526 0.24 -6.22 6.58
N PRO A 527 0.81 -6.24 5.38
CA PRO A 527 1.39 -5.04 4.75
C PRO A 527 0.36 -3.98 4.34
N LEU A 528 -0.93 -4.30 4.46
CA LEU A 528 -2.05 -3.41 4.19
C LEU A 528 -3.25 -3.85 5.04
N VAL A 529 -3.74 -2.93 5.87
CA VAL A 529 -4.98 -3.08 6.65
C VAL A 529 -6.07 -2.17 6.07
N ASP A 530 -7.27 -2.19 6.63
CA ASP A 530 -8.33 -1.21 6.31
C ASP A 530 -8.38 -0.15 7.41
N ASN A 531 -8.78 1.09 7.07
CA ASN A 531 -9.00 2.13 8.07
C ASN A 531 -10.14 1.82 9.05
N THR A 532 -10.86 0.71 8.89
CA THR A 532 -11.76 0.19 9.92
C THR A 532 -11.02 -0.46 11.11
N TRP A 533 -9.75 -0.83 10.94
CA TRP A 533 -8.96 -1.59 11.92
C TRP A 533 -8.64 -0.81 13.21
N PRO A 534 -8.24 0.47 13.18
CA PRO A 534 -7.85 1.21 14.38
C PRO A 534 -8.94 1.26 15.47
N ALA A 535 -10.20 1.56 15.12
CA ALA A 535 -11.30 1.53 16.09
C ALA A 535 -11.53 0.13 16.70
N ARG A 536 -11.32 -0.95 15.92
CA ARG A 536 -11.40 -2.33 16.42
C ARG A 536 -10.27 -2.64 17.39
N LEU A 537 -9.06 -2.17 17.10
CA LEU A 537 -7.90 -2.32 17.99
C LEU A 537 -8.12 -1.56 19.30
N VAL A 538 -8.60 -0.31 19.26
CA VAL A 538 -8.95 0.47 20.46
C VAL A 538 -9.92 -0.31 21.36
N ARG A 539 -11.00 -0.87 20.80
CA ARG A 539 -11.98 -1.67 21.56
C ARG A 539 -11.38 -2.93 22.15
N HIS A 540 -10.52 -3.59 21.39
CA HIS A 540 -9.84 -4.81 21.85
C HIS A 540 -8.92 -4.51 23.03
N VAL A 541 -8.06 -3.51 22.90
CA VAL A 541 -7.09 -3.11 23.92
C VAL A 541 -7.82 -2.71 25.20
N LEU A 542 -8.87 -1.88 25.12
CA LEU A 542 -9.64 -1.43 26.28
C LEU A 542 -10.68 -2.42 26.81
N GLY A 543 -10.69 -3.68 26.32
CA GLY A 543 -11.53 -4.74 26.88
C GLY A 543 -13.04 -4.62 26.58
N ALA A 544 -13.42 -3.87 25.54
CA ALA A 544 -14.81 -3.63 25.12
C ALA A 544 -15.20 -4.47 23.87
N ALA A 545 -14.71 -5.72 23.79
CA ALA A 545 -15.05 -6.66 22.72
C ALA A 545 -16.40 -7.36 23.00
N PRO A 546 -17.23 -7.63 21.98
CA PRO A 546 -18.52 -8.31 22.20
C PRO A 546 -18.33 -9.78 22.61
N ALA A 547 -19.24 -10.30 23.45
CA ALA A 547 -19.29 -11.70 23.86
C ALA A 547 -19.64 -12.62 22.67
N GLY A 548 -18.77 -13.59 22.38
CA GLY A 548 -19.04 -14.64 21.38
C GLY A 548 -19.61 -15.93 22.01
N PRO A 549 -20.47 -16.70 21.30
CA PRO A 549 -20.96 -18.00 21.76
C PRO A 549 -20.01 -19.16 21.37
N GLY A 550 -19.95 -20.18 22.23
CA GLY A 550 -19.00 -21.29 22.21
C GLY A 550 -19.17 -22.37 21.13
N GLY A 551 -18.16 -23.25 21.05
CA GLY A 551 -17.96 -24.21 19.96
C GLY A 551 -18.54 -25.62 20.13
N ALA A 552 -18.33 -26.44 19.10
CA ALA A 552 -18.32 -27.91 19.12
C ALA A 552 -17.40 -28.43 17.99
N ALA A 553 -16.51 -29.37 18.32
CA ALA A 553 -15.55 -29.99 17.39
C ALA A 553 -16.13 -31.25 16.73
N VAL A 554 -15.79 -31.50 15.46
CA VAL A 554 -16.08 -32.74 14.71
C VAL A 554 -14.76 -33.32 14.18
N THR A 555 -14.58 -34.64 14.24
CA THR A 555 -13.40 -35.38 13.75
C THR A 555 -13.74 -36.22 12.51
N PHE A 556 -12.79 -36.37 11.57
CA PHE A 556 -12.90 -37.19 10.34
C PHE A 556 -11.76 -38.23 10.22
N PRO A 557 -11.91 -39.32 9.41
CA PRO A 557 -11.02 -40.50 9.44
C PRO A 557 -9.74 -40.37 8.58
N ASN A 558 -8.70 -41.13 8.96
CA ASN A 558 -7.32 -41.04 8.47
C ASN A 558 -7.09 -41.36 6.96
N PRO A 559 -6.11 -40.68 6.31
CA PRO A 559 -5.64 -40.94 4.93
C PRO A 559 -4.79 -42.24 4.78
N PRO A 560 -4.50 -42.70 3.54
CA PRO A 560 -3.73 -43.93 3.29
C PRO A 560 -2.34 -43.88 3.93
N LYS A 561 -1.95 -45.00 4.56
CA LYS A 561 -0.67 -45.14 5.27
C LYS A 561 0.52 -45.03 4.32
N ARG A 562 1.55 -44.34 4.79
CA ARG A 562 2.90 -44.25 4.23
C ARG A 562 3.45 -45.64 3.89
N VAL A 563 4.06 -45.79 2.72
CA VAL A 563 4.83 -47.00 2.37
C VAL A 563 6.18 -46.91 3.10
N ASP A 564 6.50 -47.90 3.93
CA ASP A 564 7.76 -47.95 4.66
C ASP A 564 8.95 -48.11 3.69
N GLY A 565 10.03 -47.34 3.92
CA GLY A 565 11.28 -47.51 3.15
C GLY A 565 12.06 -46.26 2.71
N MET A 566 11.75 -45.05 3.19
CA MET A 566 12.59 -43.88 2.86
C MET A 566 13.97 -43.96 3.56
N PRO A 567 15.09 -43.76 2.84
CA PRO A 567 16.41 -43.73 3.45
C PRO A 567 16.53 -42.59 4.46
N SER A 568 17.18 -42.88 5.59
CA SER A 568 17.45 -41.92 6.66
C SER A 568 18.27 -40.74 6.14
N GLY A 569 17.76 -39.52 6.25
CA GLY A 569 18.53 -38.33 5.87
C GLY A 569 17.73 -37.05 5.59
N PHE A 570 16.40 -37.07 5.71
CA PHE A 570 15.57 -35.86 5.55
C PHE A 570 14.60 -35.69 6.72
N PRO A 571 15.05 -35.26 7.91
CA PRO A 571 14.15 -34.76 8.94
C PRO A 571 13.84 -33.28 8.66
N PRO A 572 12.61 -32.78 8.87
CA PRO A 572 12.37 -31.34 8.95
C PRO A 572 13.04 -30.77 10.24
N ALA A 573 13.58 -29.54 10.19
CA ALA A 573 14.18 -28.85 11.35
C ALA A 573 13.16 -28.55 12.46
N ARG A 574 11.88 -28.71 12.12
CA ARG A 574 10.71 -28.54 12.98
C ARG A 574 9.85 -29.78 12.83
N SER A 575 9.20 -30.22 13.90
CA SER A 575 8.32 -31.39 13.79
C SER A 575 7.16 -31.11 12.82
N ALA A 576 6.59 -32.15 12.22
CA ALA A 576 5.40 -32.00 11.38
C ALA A 576 4.27 -31.29 12.15
N ALA A 577 4.15 -31.55 13.45
CA ALA A 577 3.17 -30.90 14.34
C ALA A 577 3.41 -29.38 14.45
N ASP A 578 4.65 -28.94 14.71
CA ASP A 578 4.97 -27.51 14.82
C ASP A 578 4.72 -26.78 13.49
N LEU A 579 5.01 -27.45 12.38
CA LEU A 579 4.78 -26.90 11.04
C LEU A 579 3.29 -26.75 10.75
N VAL A 580 2.48 -27.78 11.07
CA VAL A 580 1.02 -27.74 10.94
C VAL A 580 0.44 -26.61 11.79
N GLU A 581 0.86 -26.50 13.05
CA GLU A 581 0.37 -25.46 13.96
C GLU A 581 0.67 -24.05 13.44
N ARG A 582 1.88 -23.80 12.91
CA ARG A 582 2.21 -22.49 12.30
C ARG A 582 1.39 -22.20 11.06
N ARG A 583 1.22 -23.18 10.17
CA ARG A 583 0.39 -23.02 8.96
C ARG A 583 -1.07 -22.77 9.33
N HIS A 584 -1.56 -23.48 10.35
CA HIS A 584 -2.91 -23.30 10.86
C HIS A 584 -3.10 -21.90 11.44
N ARG A 585 -2.13 -21.39 12.21
CA ARG A 585 -2.13 -20.00 12.68
C ARG A 585 -2.14 -18.99 11.53
N ASN A 586 -1.38 -19.21 10.46
CA ASN A 586 -1.38 -18.33 9.30
C ASN A 586 -2.74 -18.33 8.58
N VAL A 587 -3.34 -19.50 8.39
CA VAL A 587 -4.68 -19.65 7.80
C VAL A 587 -5.74 -19.02 8.68
N ALA A 588 -5.73 -19.30 9.98
CA ALA A 588 -6.68 -18.74 10.94
C ALA A 588 -6.58 -17.21 10.97
N ALA A 589 -5.37 -16.65 11.00
CA ALA A 589 -5.15 -15.21 10.94
C ALA A 589 -5.63 -14.60 9.62
N PHE A 590 -5.42 -15.29 8.49
CA PHE A 590 -5.89 -14.85 7.18
C PHE A 590 -7.42 -14.87 7.05
N LEU A 591 -8.07 -15.95 7.51
CA LEU A 591 -9.54 -16.07 7.51
C LEU A 591 -10.16 -15.06 8.48
N ALA A 592 -9.63 -14.95 9.70
CA ALA A 592 -10.07 -13.96 10.68
C ALA A 592 -9.88 -12.52 10.17
N GLY A 593 -8.76 -12.24 9.49
CA GLY A 593 -8.48 -10.94 8.86
C GLY A 593 -9.40 -10.62 7.67
N ARG A 594 -10.19 -11.59 7.19
CA ARG A 594 -11.22 -11.43 6.16
C ARG A 594 -12.64 -11.61 6.73
N SER A 595 -12.79 -11.71 8.06
CA SER A 595 -14.05 -12.03 8.73
C SER A 595 -14.73 -13.31 8.20
N LEU A 596 -13.93 -14.26 7.70
CA LEU A 596 -14.42 -15.52 7.15
C LEU A 596 -14.44 -16.60 8.22
N GLU A 597 -15.64 -17.08 8.55
CA GLU A 597 -15.78 -18.25 9.41
C GLU A 597 -15.43 -19.52 8.65
N ALA A 598 -14.49 -20.31 9.18
CA ALA A 598 -14.06 -21.56 8.58
C ALA A 598 -15.21 -22.54 8.34
N LYS A 599 -16.20 -22.56 9.25
CA LYS A 599 -17.41 -23.40 9.12
C LYS A 599 -18.28 -22.94 7.94
N TRP A 600 -18.60 -21.64 7.86
CA TRP A 600 -19.35 -21.08 6.74
C TRP A 600 -18.68 -21.41 5.41
N LEU A 601 -17.37 -21.23 5.35
CA LEU A 601 -16.57 -21.48 4.16
C LEU A 601 -16.57 -22.95 3.75
N SER A 602 -16.51 -23.86 4.73
CA SER A 602 -16.65 -25.30 4.50
C SER A 602 -18.04 -25.67 3.97
N ASP A 603 -19.09 -25.11 4.55
CA ASP A 603 -20.48 -25.38 4.15
C ASP A 603 -20.75 -24.83 2.74
N LEU A 604 -20.32 -23.59 2.45
CA LEU A 604 -20.38 -22.97 1.13
C LEU A 604 -19.67 -23.84 0.09
N MET A 605 -18.44 -24.26 0.35
CA MET A 605 -17.68 -25.06 -0.61
C MET A 605 -18.32 -26.42 -0.85
N ARG A 606 -18.86 -27.06 0.19
CA ARG A 606 -19.60 -28.32 0.04
C ARG A 606 -20.87 -28.15 -0.80
N GLU A 607 -21.61 -27.05 -0.62
CA GLU A 607 -22.77 -26.72 -1.43
C GLU A 607 -22.38 -26.46 -2.90
N ARG A 608 -21.34 -25.64 -3.13
CA ARG A 608 -20.95 -25.18 -4.47
C ARG A 608 -20.26 -26.25 -5.30
N VAL A 609 -19.45 -27.12 -4.69
CA VAL A 609 -18.65 -28.11 -5.42
C VAL A 609 -18.82 -29.56 -4.97
N GLY A 610 -19.65 -29.85 -3.97
CA GLY A 610 -20.00 -31.20 -3.53
C GLY A 610 -19.05 -31.83 -2.51
N GLU A 611 -19.36 -33.06 -2.10
CA GLU A 611 -18.63 -33.77 -1.03
C GLU A 611 -17.19 -34.15 -1.41
N GLY A 612 -16.23 -33.89 -0.52
CA GLY A 612 -14.81 -34.22 -0.72
C GLY A 612 -13.92 -33.58 0.33
N LEU A 613 -12.66 -34.02 0.39
CA LEU A 613 -11.64 -33.42 1.26
C LEU A 613 -11.24 -32.06 0.68
N LEU A 614 -11.54 -30.99 1.41
CA LEU A 614 -11.24 -29.62 1.00
C LEU A 614 -9.98 -29.11 1.70
N LEU A 615 -9.00 -28.67 0.91
CA LEU A 615 -7.76 -28.08 1.37
C LEU A 615 -7.72 -26.62 0.97
N LEU A 616 -7.56 -25.70 1.94
CA LEU A 616 -7.09 -24.36 1.67
C LEU A 616 -5.58 -24.41 1.40
N THR A 617 -5.15 -23.75 0.34
CA THR A 617 -3.78 -23.83 -0.19
C THR A 617 -3.19 -22.43 -0.43
N SER A 618 -1.97 -22.38 -0.99
CA SER A 618 -1.31 -21.14 -1.46
C SER A 618 -0.78 -20.20 -0.35
N SER A 619 -0.88 -18.88 -0.60
CA SER A 619 -0.31 -17.80 0.21
C SER A 619 -0.74 -17.83 1.68
N PRO A 620 -2.01 -18.17 2.04
CA PRO A 620 -2.44 -18.20 3.44
C PRO A 620 -1.69 -19.25 4.26
N VAL A 621 -1.57 -20.47 3.75
CA VAL A 621 -0.85 -21.58 4.40
C VAL A 621 0.60 -21.19 4.70
N HIS A 622 1.26 -20.54 3.74
CA HIS A 622 2.65 -20.10 3.86
C HIS A 622 2.83 -18.77 4.61
N GLY A 623 1.75 -18.14 5.10
CA GLY A 623 1.79 -16.84 5.79
C GLY A 623 2.23 -15.68 4.88
N LEU A 624 2.03 -15.83 3.58
CA LEU A 624 2.33 -14.86 2.53
C LEU A 624 1.08 -14.11 2.04
N ALA A 625 -0.10 -14.55 2.48
CA ALA A 625 -1.35 -13.90 2.13
C ALA A 625 -1.49 -12.54 2.81
N ASN A 626 -1.97 -11.59 2.04
CA ASN A 626 -2.54 -10.33 2.51
C ASN A 626 -4.07 -10.39 2.37
N PRO A 627 -4.84 -9.43 2.92
CA PRO A 627 -6.30 -9.51 2.94
C PRO A 627 -6.98 -9.59 1.56
N THR A 628 -6.31 -9.18 0.48
CA THR A 628 -6.79 -9.27 -0.91
C THR A 628 -6.31 -10.52 -1.64
N SER A 629 -5.56 -11.40 -0.98
CA SER A 629 -5.14 -12.66 -1.59
C SER A 629 -6.35 -13.56 -1.84
N ASP A 630 -6.38 -14.19 -3.01
CA ASP A 630 -7.44 -15.14 -3.37
C ASP A 630 -7.48 -16.34 -2.39
N LEU A 631 -8.66 -16.91 -2.21
CA LEU A 631 -8.84 -18.17 -1.48
C LEU A 631 -8.72 -19.35 -2.44
N ASP A 632 -7.51 -19.87 -2.55
CA ASP A 632 -7.21 -21.03 -3.39
C ASP A 632 -7.49 -22.34 -2.64
N PHE A 633 -8.46 -23.10 -3.09
CA PHE A 633 -8.82 -24.42 -2.61
C PHE A 633 -8.44 -25.54 -3.57
N ILE A 634 -8.16 -26.70 -2.99
CA ILE A 634 -8.11 -27.96 -3.72
C ILE A 634 -9.11 -28.92 -3.06
N ARG A 635 -9.98 -29.52 -3.87
CA ARG A 635 -10.91 -30.55 -3.42
C ARG A 635 -10.47 -31.92 -3.92
N VAL A 636 -10.43 -32.91 -3.02
CA VAL A 636 -10.17 -34.31 -3.37
C VAL A 636 -11.44 -35.11 -3.18
N GLN A 637 -11.95 -35.73 -4.25
CA GLN A 637 -13.18 -36.53 -4.25
C GLN A 637 -12.92 -38.01 -4.54
N GLU A 638 -13.83 -38.89 -4.14
CA GLU A 638 -13.70 -40.34 -4.40
C GLU A 638 -13.97 -40.69 -5.87
N ALA A 639 -14.97 -40.06 -6.49
CA ALA A 639 -15.35 -40.35 -7.87
C ALA A 639 -14.27 -39.90 -8.87
N PRO A 640 -14.01 -40.66 -9.95
CA PRO A 640 -13.12 -40.23 -11.02
C PRO A 640 -13.63 -38.95 -11.68
N ILE A 641 -12.71 -38.16 -12.24
CA ILE A 641 -13.04 -36.93 -12.97
C ILE A 641 -12.58 -37.12 -14.42
N ASP A 642 -13.46 -36.89 -15.37
CA ASP A 642 -13.14 -36.96 -16.80
C ASP A 642 -12.79 -35.56 -17.35
N GLY A 643 -11.86 -35.48 -18.30
CA GLY A 643 -11.49 -34.22 -18.98
C GLY A 643 -10.45 -33.34 -18.27
N PRO A 644 -10.23 -32.09 -18.72
CA PRO A 644 -9.22 -31.20 -18.16
C PRO A 644 -9.58 -30.66 -16.76
N ARG A 645 -8.59 -30.44 -15.91
CA ARG A 645 -8.76 -29.89 -14.54
C ARG A 645 -8.84 -28.36 -14.59
N ILE A 646 -10.06 -27.84 -14.65
CA ILE A 646 -10.33 -26.39 -14.66
C ILE A 646 -10.66 -25.94 -13.24
N SER A 647 -10.11 -24.79 -12.83
CA SER A 647 -10.45 -24.16 -11.56
C SER A 647 -11.84 -23.54 -11.63
N THR A 648 -12.73 -23.93 -10.72
CA THR A 648 -14.03 -23.30 -10.52
C THR A 648 -13.82 -22.02 -9.73
N LYS A 649 -14.26 -20.89 -10.29
CA LYS A 649 -14.23 -19.59 -9.62
C LYS A 649 -15.57 -19.35 -8.95
N ILE A 650 -15.54 -19.08 -7.65
CA ILE A 650 -16.70 -18.78 -6.82
C ILE A 650 -16.50 -17.37 -6.30
N PHE A 651 -17.55 -16.56 -6.38
CA PHE A 651 -17.58 -15.21 -5.84
C PHE A 651 -18.72 -15.14 -4.85
N GLU A 652 -18.41 -15.10 -3.56
CA GLU A 652 -19.39 -15.10 -2.48
C GLU A 652 -18.99 -14.05 -1.45
N ASP A 653 -19.91 -13.18 -1.04
CA ASP A 653 -19.68 -12.13 -0.03
C ASP A 653 -18.44 -11.25 -0.28
N GLY A 654 -18.14 -10.98 -1.56
CA GLY A 654 -16.97 -10.19 -1.96
C GLY A 654 -15.64 -10.94 -1.88
N HIS A 655 -15.67 -12.23 -1.56
CA HIS A 655 -14.52 -13.12 -1.61
C HIS A 655 -14.45 -13.81 -2.97
N HIS A 656 -13.28 -13.72 -3.60
CA HIS A 656 -12.93 -14.56 -4.73
C HIS A 656 -12.28 -15.84 -4.22
N LEU A 657 -12.94 -16.96 -4.51
CA LEU A 657 -12.48 -18.30 -4.16
C LEU A 657 -12.26 -19.10 -5.45
N GLU A 658 -11.14 -19.80 -5.54
CA GLU A 658 -10.82 -20.66 -6.66
C GLU A 658 -10.70 -22.09 -6.15
N VAL A 659 -11.36 -23.05 -6.77
CA VAL A 659 -11.25 -24.46 -6.38
C VAL A 659 -11.01 -25.35 -7.58
N VAL A 660 -9.96 -26.16 -7.51
CA VAL A 660 -9.70 -27.24 -8.49
C VAL A 660 -9.91 -28.59 -7.82
N SER A 661 -10.57 -29.51 -8.52
CA SER A 661 -10.89 -30.84 -7.98
C SER A 661 -10.01 -31.92 -8.60
N PHE A 662 -9.62 -32.92 -7.81
CA PHE A 662 -8.93 -34.13 -8.24
C PHE A 662 -9.59 -35.37 -7.64
N SER A 663 -9.52 -36.51 -8.33
CA SER A 663 -9.94 -37.78 -7.72
C SER A 663 -8.86 -38.32 -6.77
N ARG A 664 -9.28 -39.13 -5.79
CA ARG A 664 -8.36 -39.83 -4.87
C ARG A 664 -7.34 -40.69 -5.62
N ALA A 665 -7.76 -41.34 -6.71
CA ALA A 665 -6.90 -42.20 -7.52
C ALA A 665 -5.78 -41.42 -8.24
N GLU A 666 -6.11 -40.25 -8.80
CA GLU A 666 -5.10 -39.38 -9.41
C GLU A 666 -4.08 -38.89 -8.39
N LEU A 667 -4.56 -38.43 -7.23
CA LEU A 667 -3.67 -37.97 -6.16
C LEU A 667 -2.74 -39.09 -5.67
N ALA A 668 -3.26 -40.31 -5.49
CA ALA A 668 -2.45 -41.46 -5.09
C ALA A 668 -1.32 -41.73 -6.10
N SER A 669 -1.64 -41.83 -7.40
CA SER A 669 -0.65 -42.02 -8.47
C SER A 669 0.39 -40.88 -8.52
N ASN A 670 -0.04 -39.65 -8.22
CA ASN A 670 0.81 -38.48 -8.20
C ASN A 670 1.83 -38.50 -7.04
N LEU A 671 1.37 -38.89 -5.86
CA LEU A 671 2.21 -39.03 -4.67
C LEU A 671 3.19 -40.22 -4.81
N GLU A 672 2.77 -41.31 -5.43
CA GLU A 672 3.67 -42.43 -5.78
C GLU A 672 4.81 -41.99 -6.71
N GLU A 673 4.50 -41.21 -7.75
CA GLU A 673 5.53 -40.66 -8.62
C GLU A 673 6.47 -39.71 -7.86
N LEU A 674 5.92 -38.87 -6.97
CA LEU A 674 6.73 -37.95 -6.17
C LEU A 674 7.76 -38.73 -5.33
N HIS A 675 7.30 -39.79 -4.67
CA HIS A 675 8.17 -40.68 -3.90
C HIS A 675 9.21 -41.37 -4.79
N ARG A 676 8.80 -41.87 -5.97
CA ARG A 676 9.72 -42.48 -6.94
C ARG A 676 10.82 -41.51 -7.35
N LEU A 677 10.47 -40.30 -7.80
CA LEU A 677 11.45 -39.27 -8.22
C LEU A 677 12.40 -38.86 -7.10
N ALA A 678 11.93 -38.81 -5.85
CA ALA A 678 12.75 -38.51 -4.69
C ALA A 678 13.83 -39.58 -4.40
N GLY A 679 13.64 -40.81 -4.93
CA GLY A 679 14.57 -41.93 -4.82
C GLY A 679 15.53 -42.08 -6.01
N LEU A 680 15.36 -41.33 -7.10
CA LEU A 680 16.21 -41.44 -8.30
C LEU A 680 17.52 -40.65 -8.19
N PRO A 681 18.50 -40.91 -9.07
CA PRO A 681 19.64 -40.02 -9.32
C PRO A 681 19.19 -38.59 -9.68
N VAL A 682 20.05 -37.60 -9.43
CA VAL A 682 19.69 -36.17 -9.54
C VAL A 682 19.22 -35.82 -10.96
N GLU A 683 19.92 -36.29 -11.97
CA GLU A 683 19.63 -36.06 -13.39
C GLU A 683 18.26 -36.62 -13.77
N GLU A 684 17.93 -37.82 -13.28
CA GLU A 684 16.64 -38.47 -13.52
C GLU A 684 15.52 -37.78 -12.74
N THR A 685 15.76 -37.36 -11.49
CA THR A 685 14.83 -36.53 -10.72
C THR A 685 14.49 -35.25 -11.49
N VAL A 686 15.51 -34.52 -11.97
CA VAL A 686 15.36 -33.27 -12.73
C VAL A 686 14.63 -33.51 -14.05
N ALA A 687 14.97 -34.58 -14.78
CA ALA A 687 14.31 -34.94 -16.03
C ALA A 687 12.84 -35.27 -15.83
N GLY A 688 12.50 -36.07 -14.80
CA GLY A 688 11.13 -36.36 -14.40
C GLY A 688 10.37 -35.08 -13.99
N PHE A 689 10.99 -34.23 -13.17
CA PHE A 689 10.43 -32.95 -12.77
C PHE A 689 10.12 -32.02 -13.96
N ARG A 690 10.98 -32.00 -14.99
CA ARG A 690 10.76 -31.20 -16.21
C ARG A 690 9.62 -31.72 -17.09
N ARG A 691 9.34 -33.03 -17.07
CA ARG A 691 8.25 -33.65 -17.85
C ARG A 691 6.92 -33.72 -17.10
N TRP A 692 6.93 -33.62 -15.77
CA TRP A 692 5.77 -33.80 -14.89
C TRP A 692 4.47 -33.18 -15.41
N ASP A 693 4.45 -31.87 -15.68
CA ASP A 693 3.23 -31.15 -16.06
C ASP A 693 2.69 -31.53 -17.46
N LYS A 694 3.48 -32.26 -18.27
CA LYS A 694 3.06 -32.79 -19.57
C LYS A 694 2.47 -34.20 -19.46
N GLU A 695 2.81 -34.93 -18.41
CA GLU A 695 2.52 -36.35 -18.27
C GLU A 695 1.47 -36.64 -17.18
N ARG A 696 1.22 -35.71 -16.24
CA ARG A 696 0.46 -35.99 -15.01
C ARG A 696 -0.45 -34.85 -14.54
N GLU A 697 -1.55 -35.24 -13.90
CA GLU A 697 -2.38 -34.39 -13.05
C GLU A 697 -2.49 -35.06 -11.65
N PRO A 698 -2.51 -34.32 -10.53
CA PRO A 698 -2.20 -32.88 -10.40
C PRO A 698 -0.83 -32.46 -10.96
N ARG A 699 -0.74 -31.27 -11.55
CA ARG A 699 0.55 -30.68 -11.96
C ARG A 699 1.39 -30.29 -10.75
N ARG A 700 2.69 -30.02 -10.95
CA ARG A 700 3.65 -29.69 -9.87
C ARG A 700 3.14 -28.64 -8.89
N LYS A 701 2.58 -27.54 -9.39
CA LYS A 701 2.01 -26.46 -8.58
C LYS A 701 0.90 -26.98 -7.64
N GLN A 702 0.02 -27.83 -8.13
CA GLN A 702 -1.06 -28.41 -7.34
C GLN A 702 -0.56 -29.49 -6.40
N THR A 703 0.39 -30.35 -6.81
CA THR A 703 1.03 -31.34 -5.93
C THR A 703 1.65 -30.68 -4.69
N GLU A 704 2.41 -29.59 -4.90
CA GLU A 704 2.97 -28.80 -3.79
C GLU A 704 1.88 -28.21 -2.89
N ARG A 705 0.85 -27.60 -3.48
CA ARG A 705 -0.29 -27.02 -2.76
C ARG A 705 -1.08 -28.07 -1.95
N ILE A 706 -1.20 -29.30 -2.44
CA ILE A 706 -1.89 -30.40 -1.74
C ILE A 706 -1.08 -30.86 -0.54
N VAL A 707 0.23 -31.12 -0.72
CA VAL A 707 1.12 -31.56 0.36
C VAL A 707 1.21 -30.51 1.47
N ASN A 708 1.22 -29.23 1.10
CA ASN A 708 1.26 -28.12 2.06
C ASN A 708 -0.10 -27.74 2.64
N GLY A 709 -1.20 -28.10 1.97
CA GLY A 709 -2.55 -27.62 2.24
C GLY A 709 -3.10 -28.03 3.61
N LEU A 710 -4.04 -27.22 4.09
CA LEU A 710 -4.75 -27.46 5.35
C LEU A 710 -6.24 -27.59 5.11
N THR A 711 -6.88 -28.50 5.82
CA THR A 711 -8.34 -28.45 5.97
C THR A 711 -8.73 -27.24 6.81
N LEU A 712 -9.97 -26.79 6.66
CA LEU A 712 -10.48 -25.60 7.36
C LEU A 712 -10.59 -25.79 8.89
N ASP A 713 -10.55 -27.03 9.39
CA ASP A 713 -10.44 -27.37 10.82
C ASP A 713 -8.97 -27.45 11.32
N GLY A 714 -7.99 -27.18 10.45
CA GLY A 714 -6.58 -27.10 10.79
C GLY A 714 -5.78 -28.39 10.66
N SER A 715 -6.36 -29.48 10.14
CA SER A 715 -5.60 -30.70 9.86
C SER A 715 -4.74 -30.56 8.58
N ALA A 716 -3.60 -31.26 8.51
CA ALA A 716 -2.75 -31.32 7.31
C ALA A 716 -2.59 -32.79 6.83
N PRO A 717 -3.55 -33.33 6.07
CA PRO A 717 -3.61 -34.77 5.79
C PRO A 717 -2.42 -35.32 5.00
N PHE A 718 -1.68 -34.44 4.30
CA PHE A 718 -0.61 -34.81 3.38
C PHE A 718 0.77 -34.31 3.80
N VAL A 719 0.92 -33.74 5.00
CA VAL A 719 2.20 -33.15 5.46
C VAL A 719 3.36 -34.15 5.50
N ASP A 720 3.07 -35.43 5.70
CA ASP A 720 4.08 -36.52 5.70
C ASP A 720 4.75 -36.74 4.34
N TRP A 721 4.20 -36.18 3.27
CA TRP A 721 4.78 -36.17 1.91
C TRP A 721 5.67 -34.95 1.65
N LEU A 722 5.84 -34.05 2.63
CA LEU A 722 6.73 -32.90 2.51
C LEU A 722 8.21 -33.28 2.29
N PRO A 723 8.78 -34.32 2.93
CA PRO A 723 10.16 -34.73 2.67
C PRO A 723 10.46 -35.10 1.20
N PRO A 724 9.71 -36.01 0.53
CA PRO A 724 9.95 -36.28 -0.88
C PRO A 724 9.65 -35.07 -1.77
N LEU A 725 8.67 -34.22 -1.42
CA LEU A 725 8.42 -32.93 -2.09
C LEU A 725 9.64 -32.02 -2.05
N GLY A 726 10.17 -31.75 -0.85
CA GLY A 726 11.32 -30.86 -0.64
C GLY A 726 12.56 -31.34 -1.36
N ARG A 727 12.83 -32.66 -1.38
CA ARG A 727 13.97 -33.23 -2.10
C ARG A 727 13.88 -33.01 -3.60
N VAL A 728 12.74 -33.31 -4.22
CA VAL A 728 12.57 -33.17 -5.68
C VAL A 728 12.67 -31.69 -6.10
N TRP A 729 12.01 -30.79 -5.37
CA TRP A 729 12.05 -29.35 -5.66
C TRP A 729 13.43 -28.73 -5.42
N SER A 730 14.11 -29.12 -4.33
CA SER A 730 15.46 -28.64 -4.04
C SER A 730 16.44 -29.00 -5.15
N ARG A 731 16.45 -30.27 -5.61
CA ARG A 731 17.31 -30.72 -6.71
C ARG A 731 17.02 -30.00 -8.02
N ALA A 732 15.74 -29.78 -8.34
CA ALA A 732 15.35 -29.03 -9.53
C ALA A 732 15.81 -27.57 -9.49
N SER A 733 15.74 -26.91 -8.33
CA SER A 733 16.21 -25.52 -8.17
C SER A 733 17.73 -25.42 -8.11
N LEU A 734 18.44 -26.42 -7.55
CA LEU A 734 19.90 -26.51 -7.62
C LEU A 734 20.39 -26.67 -9.06
N GLN A 735 19.74 -27.51 -9.87
CA GLN A 735 20.04 -27.62 -11.30
C GLN A 735 20.00 -26.24 -11.98
N LEU A 736 18.94 -25.46 -11.73
CA LEU A 736 18.82 -24.12 -12.30
C LEU A 736 19.92 -23.19 -11.77
N ALA A 737 20.25 -23.25 -10.48
CA ALA A 737 21.36 -22.47 -9.91
C ALA A 737 22.71 -22.78 -10.58
N VAL A 738 23.00 -24.06 -10.81
CA VAL A 738 24.20 -24.50 -11.55
C VAL A 738 24.20 -23.95 -12.96
N GLU A 739 23.08 -24.05 -13.69
CA GLU A 739 22.96 -23.48 -15.04
C GLU A 739 23.27 -21.97 -15.03
N GLN A 740 22.75 -21.22 -14.06
CA GLN A 740 23.01 -19.78 -13.95
C GLN A 740 24.45 -19.47 -13.52
N ALA A 741 25.07 -20.30 -12.70
CA ALA A 741 26.48 -20.16 -12.32
C ALA A 741 27.40 -20.34 -13.52
N VAL A 742 27.10 -21.31 -14.40
CA VAL A 742 27.79 -21.48 -15.70
C VAL A 742 27.65 -20.21 -16.53
N HIS A 743 26.45 -19.67 -16.69
CA HIS A 743 26.24 -18.43 -17.45
C HIS A 743 26.97 -17.22 -16.83
N CYS A 744 27.06 -17.14 -15.50
CA CYS A 744 27.79 -16.11 -14.79
C CYS A 744 29.30 -16.17 -15.10
N LEU A 745 29.90 -17.36 -15.02
CA LEU A 745 31.31 -17.62 -15.33
C LEU A 745 31.64 -17.32 -16.80
N LEU A 746 30.78 -17.77 -17.73
CA LEU A 746 30.95 -17.51 -19.16
C LEU A 746 30.81 -16.01 -19.48
N ALA A 747 29.85 -15.31 -18.87
CA ALA A 747 29.67 -13.87 -19.06
C ALA A 747 30.86 -13.07 -18.53
N GLU A 748 31.40 -13.42 -17.36
CA GLU A 748 32.60 -12.79 -16.82
C GLU A 748 33.82 -13.02 -17.71
N SER A 749 34.06 -14.27 -18.12
CA SER A 749 35.19 -14.63 -18.99
C SER A 749 35.08 -14.01 -20.37
N ALA A 750 33.86 -13.83 -20.90
CA ALA A 750 33.58 -13.11 -22.14
C ALA A 750 33.70 -11.57 -22.04
N GLY A 751 33.96 -11.02 -20.84
CA GLY A 751 34.07 -9.58 -20.60
C GLY A 751 32.74 -8.85 -20.45
N GLU A 752 31.61 -9.56 -20.25
CA GLU A 752 30.30 -8.94 -20.05
C GLU A 752 30.10 -8.46 -18.61
N THR A 753 30.50 -7.22 -18.35
CA THR A 753 30.47 -6.60 -17.01
C THR A 753 29.07 -6.54 -16.39
N ARG A 754 28.02 -6.31 -17.18
CA ARG A 754 26.61 -6.28 -16.71
C ARG A 754 25.93 -7.65 -16.78
N GLY A 755 26.26 -8.44 -17.80
CA GLY A 755 25.67 -9.77 -18.02
C GLY A 755 25.94 -10.71 -16.85
N ARG A 756 27.19 -10.74 -16.35
CA ARG A 756 27.58 -11.54 -15.19
C ARG A 756 26.77 -11.22 -13.93
N VAL A 757 26.44 -9.95 -13.69
CA VAL A 757 25.65 -9.52 -12.53
C VAL A 757 24.20 -10.01 -12.64
N GLY A 758 23.61 -9.96 -13.84
CA GLY A 758 22.27 -10.51 -14.07
C GLY A 758 22.18 -12.01 -13.75
N TYR A 759 23.17 -12.78 -14.20
CA TYR A 759 23.25 -14.21 -13.88
C TYR A 759 23.53 -14.47 -12.39
N ALA A 760 24.34 -13.64 -11.75
CA ALA A 760 24.59 -13.72 -10.31
C ALA A 760 23.30 -13.56 -9.48
N TYR A 761 22.40 -12.65 -9.85
CA TYR A 761 21.08 -12.56 -9.22
C TYR A 761 20.25 -13.83 -9.41
N ASN A 762 20.28 -14.44 -10.60
CA ASN A 762 19.57 -15.69 -10.83
C ASN A 762 20.15 -16.86 -10.02
N VAL A 763 21.49 -16.93 -9.87
CA VAL A 763 22.14 -17.89 -8.97
C VAL A 763 21.58 -17.74 -7.55
N LEU A 764 21.57 -16.52 -7.01
CA LEU A 764 21.03 -16.26 -5.67
C LEU A 764 19.57 -16.71 -5.54
N LEU A 765 18.70 -16.32 -6.47
CA LEU A 765 17.27 -16.65 -6.43
C LEU A 765 17.02 -18.17 -6.46
N HIS A 766 17.76 -18.91 -7.29
CA HIS A 766 17.60 -20.36 -7.37
C HIS A 766 18.23 -21.11 -6.19
N LEU A 767 19.33 -20.60 -5.63
CA LEU A 767 19.91 -21.15 -4.41
C LEU A 767 19.00 -20.91 -3.19
N MET A 768 18.36 -19.73 -3.08
CA MET A 768 17.37 -19.48 -2.04
C MET A 768 16.26 -20.52 -2.07
N ASP A 769 15.68 -20.76 -3.25
CA ASP A 769 14.58 -21.72 -3.40
C ASP A 769 15.03 -23.18 -3.16
N ALA A 770 16.23 -23.53 -3.60
CA ALA A 770 16.82 -24.84 -3.33
C ALA A 770 16.99 -25.12 -1.83
N LEU A 771 17.55 -24.15 -1.11
CA LEU A 771 17.81 -24.26 0.33
C LEU A 771 16.52 -24.20 1.15
N LEU A 772 15.57 -23.32 0.80
CA LEU A 772 14.23 -23.27 1.42
C LEU A 772 13.47 -24.59 1.20
N SER A 773 13.49 -25.13 -0.02
CA SER A 773 12.82 -26.40 -0.33
C SER A 773 13.46 -27.58 0.41
N HIS A 774 14.79 -27.59 0.53
CA HIS A 774 15.51 -28.56 1.37
C HIS A 774 15.15 -28.39 2.85
N HIS A 775 14.85 -27.15 3.27
CA HIS A 775 14.40 -26.84 4.61
C HIS A 775 12.94 -27.25 4.91
N GLY A 776 12.18 -27.66 3.90
CA GLY A 776 10.75 -27.98 4.03
C GLY A 776 9.83 -26.77 3.85
N ASP A 777 10.37 -25.59 3.56
CA ASP A 777 9.61 -24.46 3.02
C ASP A 777 9.58 -24.61 1.50
N VAL A 778 8.65 -25.41 0.98
CA VAL A 778 8.46 -25.62 -0.46
C VAL A 778 7.31 -24.76 -0.94
N TYR A 779 7.57 -23.79 -1.83
CA TYR A 779 6.54 -22.96 -2.45
C TYR A 779 6.96 -22.52 -3.84
N THR A 780 6.19 -22.92 -4.84
CA THR A 780 6.56 -22.81 -6.27
C THR A 780 6.58 -21.38 -6.82
N THR A 781 6.04 -20.39 -6.10
CA THR A 781 5.84 -19.03 -6.61
C THR A 781 7.08 -18.15 -6.39
N ARG A 782 7.77 -17.81 -7.49
CA ARG A 782 9.01 -17.00 -7.48
C ARG A 782 8.87 -15.59 -6.91
N LYS A 783 7.68 -14.98 -6.96
CA LYS A 783 7.37 -13.64 -6.39
C LYS A 783 7.83 -13.50 -4.93
N TRP A 784 7.87 -14.60 -4.19
CA TRP A 784 8.07 -14.58 -2.74
C TRP A 784 9.42 -15.11 -2.28
N TYR A 785 10.34 -15.46 -3.19
CA TYR A 785 11.63 -16.06 -2.81
C TYR A 785 12.44 -15.17 -1.87
N ALA A 786 12.59 -13.88 -2.19
CA ALA A 786 13.33 -12.95 -1.35
C ALA A 786 12.66 -12.73 0.02
N LEU A 787 11.32 -12.65 0.08
CA LEU A 787 10.59 -12.49 1.33
C LEU A 787 10.72 -13.73 2.23
N ARG A 788 10.54 -14.93 1.65
CA ARG A 788 10.66 -16.20 2.36
C ARG A 788 12.09 -16.41 2.86
N TRP A 789 13.07 -16.11 2.01
CA TRP A 789 14.48 -16.11 2.39
C TRP A 789 14.75 -15.17 3.56
N ALA A 790 14.35 -13.90 3.46
CA ALA A 790 14.56 -12.90 4.51
C ALA A 790 13.92 -13.32 5.85
N ARG A 791 12.70 -13.88 5.81
CA ARG A 791 12.03 -14.44 6.99
C ARG A 791 12.80 -15.61 7.60
N MET A 792 13.27 -16.56 6.79
CA MET A 792 14.06 -17.70 7.25
C MET A 792 15.37 -17.23 7.88
N THR A 793 16.11 -16.34 7.23
CA THR A 793 17.37 -15.81 7.76
C THR A 793 17.18 -15.00 9.05
N ALA A 794 16.08 -14.27 9.20
CA ALA A 794 15.78 -13.52 10.42
C ALA A 794 15.36 -14.42 11.59
N GLN A 795 14.68 -15.53 11.29
CA GLN A 795 14.22 -16.50 12.30
C GLN A 795 15.31 -17.51 12.70
N GLY A 796 16.30 -17.75 11.83
CA GLY A 796 17.31 -18.79 12.01
C GLY A 796 16.74 -20.21 11.98
N GLY A 797 17.50 -21.16 12.52
CA GLY A 797 17.05 -22.56 12.69
C GLY A 797 17.28 -23.46 11.48
N TRP A 798 18.41 -23.29 10.78
CA TRP A 798 18.85 -24.22 9.74
C TRP A 798 19.07 -25.63 10.32
N HIS A 799 18.90 -26.65 9.48
CA HIS A 799 19.01 -28.07 9.91
C HIS A 799 20.38 -28.42 10.48
N ASP A 800 21.43 -27.84 9.90
CA ASP A 800 22.81 -28.02 10.34
C ASP A 800 23.67 -26.79 10.02
N ASN A 801 24.86 -26.78 10.62
CA ASN A 801 25.82 -25.69 10.49
C ASN A 801 26.35 -25.52 9.05
N ARG A 802 26.28 -26.55 8.19
CA ARG A 802 26.74 -26.45 6.80
C ARG A 802 25.74 -25.64 5.98
N LEU A 803 24.46 -25.91 6.12
CA LEU A 803 23.39 -25.14 5.47
C LEU A 803 23.35 -23.70 5.99
N GLU A 804 23.57 -23.49 7.29
CA GLU A 804 23.66 -22.16 7.88
C GLU A 804 24.83 -21.34 7.33
N ALA A 805 26.00 -21.98 7.16
CA ALA A 805 27.18 -21.33 6.56
C ALA A 805 26.89 -20.91 5.10
N VAL A 806 26.34 -21.82 4.29
CA VAL A 806 25.94 -21.52 2.90
C VAL A 806 24.92 -20.37 2.86
N ALA A 807 23.94 -20.36 3.76
CA ALA A 807 22.94 -19.31 3.80
C ALA A 807 23.54 -17.94 4.18
N THR A 808 24.51 -17.94 5.08
CA THR A 808 25.22 -16.72 5.50
C THR A 808 26.06 -16.16 4.35
N ASP A 809 26.78 -17.02 3.62
CA ASP A 809 27.53 -16.61 2.45
C ASP A 809 26.64 -16.13 1.30
N LEU A 810 25.50 -16.80 1.08
CA LEU A 810 24.49 -16.33 0.13
C LEU A 810 24.01 -14.93 0.50
N GLU A 811 23.67 -14.67 1.76
CA GLU A 811 23.21 -13.36 2.21
C GLU A 811 24.29 -12.28 2.09
N ARG A 812 25.55 -12.62 2.37
CA ARG A 812 26.70 -11.74 2.15
C ARG A 812 26.83 -11.35 0.68
N LEU A 813 26.79 -12.33 -0.24
CA LEU A 813 26.86 -12.06 -1.68
C LEU A 813 25.64 -11.28 -2.18
N ARG A 814 24.44 -11.58 -1.67
CA ARG A 814 23.19 -10.86 -2.01
C ARG A 814 23.26 -9.38 -1.65
N LYS A 815 23.83 -9.03 -0.51
CA LYS A 815 24.01 -7.63 -0.10
C LYS A 815 25.05 -6.90 -0.94
N GLY A 816 26.08 -7.61 -1.40
CA GLY A 816 27.20 -7.03 -2.16
C GLY A 816 27.00 -6.94 -3.67
N VAL A 817 26.21 -7.84 -4.28
CA VAL A 817 26.13 -8.01 -5.74
C VAL A 817 25.77 -6.72 -6.49
N GLY A 818 24.89 -5.88 -5.94
CA GLY A 818 24.49 -4.61 -6.56
C GLY A 818 25.63 -3.59 -6.66
N ALA A 819 26.61 -3.62 -5.75
CA ALA A 819 27.73 -2.69 -5.77
C ALA A 819 28.66 -2.91 -6.98
N THR A 820 28.67 -4.12 -7.54
CA THR A 820 29.52 -4.49 -8.69
C THR A 820 29.04 -3.92 -10.03
N LEU A 821 27.85 -3.30 -10.06
CA LEU A 821 27.36 -2.54 -11.22
C LEU A 821 28.04 -1.17 -11.36
N ARG A 822 28.76 -0.70 -10.33
CA ARG A 822 29.48 0.58 -10.39
C ARG A 822 30.64 0.47 -11.39
N PRO A 823 30.87 1.48 -12.24
CA PRO A 823 31.98 1.45 -13.20
C PRO A 823 33.35 1.19 -12.55
N SER A 824 33.57 1.71 -11.33
CA SER A 824 34.80 1.52 -10.56
C SER A 824 35.05 0.10 -10.08
N ALA A 825 34.01 -0.74 -10.00
CA ALA A 825 34.09 -2.15 -9.58
C ALA A 825 33.87 -3.12 -10.76
N ALA A 826 33.69 -2.61 -11.98
CA ALA A 826 33.33 -3.40 -13.15
C ALA A 826 34.40 -4.44 -13.54
N THR A 827 35.66 -4.20 -13.15
CA THR A 827 36.82 -5.09 -13.39
C THR A 827 37.09 -6.07 -12.25
N GLU A 828 36.42 -5.96 -11.11
CA GLU A 828 36.62 -6.87 -9.98
C GLU A 828 35.99 -8.24 -10.28
N PRO A 829 36.69 -9.38 -10.07
CA PRO A 829 36.12 -10.71 -10.28
C PRO A 829 34.92 -10.98 -9.36
N LEU A 830 33.88 -11.61 -9.91
CA LEU A 830 32.64 -11.90 -9.20
C LEU A 830 32.24 -13.37 -9.35
N ALA A 831 32.27 -13.92 -10.56
CA ALA A 831 31.64 -15.19 -10.89
C ALA A 831 32.19 -16.36 -10.07
N GLY A 832 33.49 -16.36 -9.74
CA GLY A 832 34.11 -17.39 -8.90
C GLY A 832 33.45 -17.56 -7.53
N ALA A 833 33.04 -16.48 -6.87
CA ALA A 833 32.38 -16.55 -5.56
C ALA A 833 30.97 -17.19 -5.66
N PHE A 834 30.26 -16.93 -6.76
CA PHE A 834 28.92 -17.51 -7.00
C PHE A 834 29.00 -18.99 -7.41
N ALA A 835 30.04 -19.36 -8.16
CA ALA A 835 30.33 -20.76 -8.48
C ALA A 835 30.67 -21.56 -7.21
N ALA A 836 31.54 -21.02 -6.35
CA ALA A 836 31.88 -21.63 -5.06
C ALA A 836 30.65 -21.81 -4.17
N LEU A 837 29.84 -20.75 -4.00
CA LEU A 837 28.59 -20.81 -3.24
C LEU A 837 27.64 -21.90 -3.78
N THR A 838 27.55 -22.03 -5.11
CA THR A 838 26.70 -23.04 -5.75
C THR A 838 27.18 -24.46 -5.44
N LEU A 839 28.51 -24.70 -5.51
CA LEU A 839 29.10 -25.99 -5.14
C LEU A 839 28.90 -26.31 -3.67
N ASP A 840 29.04 -25.31 -2.79
CA ASP A 840 28.82 -25.47 -1.36
C ASP A 840 27.36 -25.81 -1.05
N ALA A 841 26.39 -25.19 -1.73
CA ALA A 841 24.98 -25.55 -1.61
C ALA A 841 24.68 -26.98 -2.09
N VAL A 842 25.27 -27.41 -3.22
CA VAL A 842 25.15 -28.78 -3.73
C VAL A 842 25.68 -29.80 -2.72
N ARG A 843 26.82 -29.52 -2.08
CA ARG A 843 27.41 -30.36 -1.04
C ARG A 843 26.61 -30.35 0.25
N ALA A 844 26.20 -29.17 0.73
CA ALA A 844 25.48 -29.00 1.98
C ALA A 844 24.09 -29.67 1.96
N THR A 845 23.43 -29.69 0.80
CA THR A 845 22.14 -30.40 0.62
C THR A 845 22.29 -31.91 0.41
N GLY A 846 23.52 -32.43 0.37
CA GLY A 846 23.79 -33.84 0.07
C GLY A 846 23.40 -34.24 -1.37
N THR A 847 23.34 -33.28 -2.29
CA THR A 847 22.95 -33.53 -3.68
C THR A 847 24.05 -34.25 -4.45
N ALA A 848 25.30 -33.78 -4.32
CA ALA A 848 26.50 -34.40 -4.88
C ALA A 848 27.76 -33.85 -4.21
N SER A 849 28.91 -34.51 -4.39
CA SER A 849 30.21 -33.99 -3.94
C SER A 849 30.85 -33.03 -4.96
N ALA A 850 30.50 -33.16 -6.24
CA ALA A 850 31.03 -32.36 -7.33
C ALA A 850 29.95 -32.13 -8.41
N VAL A 851 30.20 -31.14 -9.28
CA VAL A 851 29.35 -30.81 -10.42
C VAL A 851 30.22 -30.72 -11.66
N THR A 852 29.80 -31.39 -12.72
CA THR A 852 30.49 -31.37 -14.01
C THR A 852 29.61 -30.75 -15.08
N VAL A 853 30.22 -30.07 -16.04
CA VAL A 853 29.53 -29.30 -17.09
C VAL A 853 30.11 -29.70 -18.45
N ALA A 854 29.23 -30.02 -19.39
CA ALA A 854 29.53 -30.16 -20.80
C ALA A 854 28.47 -29.43 -21.64
N VAL A 855 28.75 -29.24 -22.93
CA VAL A 855 27.81 -28.61 -23.87
C VAL A 855 27.46 -29.60 -24.97
N GLU A 856 26.17 -29.71 -25.27
CA GLU A 856 25.65 -30.51 -26.38
C GLU A 856 24.99 -29.59 -27.41
N ALA A 857 25.36 -29.74 -28.68
CA ALA A 857 24.64 -29.12 -29.78
C ALA A 857 23.25 -29.78 -29.92
N GLU A 858 22.20 -28.98 -30.08
CA GLU A 858 20.83 -29.47 -29.93
C GLU A 858 20.29 -30.20 -31.19
N GLY A 859 20.39 -31.53 -31.22
CA GLY A 859 19.58 -32.43 -32.07
C GLY A 859 20.14 -32.81 -33.46
N PRO A 860 19.59 -33.86 -34.11
CA PRO A 860 19.96 -34.25 -35.46
C PRO A 860 19.58 -33.13 -36.44
N GLY A 861 20.58 -32.47 -37.03
CA GLY A 861 20.37 -31.36 -37.97
C GLY A 861 20.99 -30.03 -37.56
N VAL A 862 21.76 -29.96 -36.46
CA VAL A 862 22.62 -28.79 -36.23
C VAL A 862 23.69 -28.74 -37.31
N VAL A 863 23.61 -27.75 -38.19
CA VAL A 863 24.58 -27.56 -39.27
C VAL A 863 25.35 -26.27 -39.04
N ALA A 864 26.65 -26.39 -38.79
CA ALA A 864 27.57 -25.27 -38.90
C ALA A 864 27.79 -24.97 -40.40
N LYS A 865 27.45 -23.76 -40.83
CA LYS A 865 27.72 -23.28 -42.18
C LYS A 865 28.73 -22.13 -42.14
N PRO A 866 29.70 -22.09 -43.07
CA PRO A 866 30.49 -20.88 -43.27
C PRO A 866 29.57 -19.69 -43.52
N PHE A 867 29.79 -18.58 -42.81
CA PHE A 867 28.97 -17.37 -42.95
C PHE A 867 29.81 -16.18 -43.44
N LEU A 868 30.92 -15.90 -42.76
CA LEU A 868 31.93 -14.90 -43.14
C LEU A 868 33.33 -15.50 -42.87
N PRO A 869 34.43 -14.88 -43.38
CA PRO A 869 35.77 -15.27 -42.97
C PRO A 869 35.88 -15.28 -41.44
N ASP A 870 36.33 -16.39 -40.86
CA ASP A 870 36.41 -16.61 -39.40
C ASP A 870 35.05 -16.49 -38.68
N ALA A 871 33.92 -16.88 -39.31
CA ALA A 871 32.63 -16.98 -38.62
C ALA A 871 31.72 -18.08 -39.19
N SER A 872 31.06 -18.81 -38.29
CA SER A 872 30.10 -19.86 -38.64
C SER A 872 28.68 -19.52 -38.20
N LEU A 873 27.69 -19.88 -39.02
CA LEU A 873 26.27 -19.85 -38.69
C LEU A 873 25.84 -21.23 -38.20
N LEU A 874 25.36 -21.32 -36.96
CA LEU A 874 24.73 -22.52 -36.41
C LEU A 874 23.21 -22.40 -36.49
N LEU A 875 22.59 -23.47 -36.98
CA LEU A 875 21.15 -23.56 -37.25
C LEU A 875 20.58 -24.81 -36.59
N ASN A 876 19.42 -24.69 -35.93
CA ASN A 876 18.57 -25.83 -35.55
C ASN A 876 17.14 -25.60 -36.07
N ALA A 877 16.20 -26.49 -35.72
CA ALA A 877 14.81 -26.44 -36.22
C ALA A 877 14.01 -25.19 -35.80
N GLY A 878 14.51 -24.35 -34.88
CA GLY A 878 13.78 -23.19 -34.38
C GLY A 878 14.61 -21.94 -34.11
N SER A 879 15.93 -21.96 -34.34
CA SER A 879 16.85 -20.89 -33.96
C SER A 879 18.12 -20.88 -34.81
N ALA A 880 18.74 -19.70 -34.90
CA ALA A 880 19.95 -19.46 -35.68
C ALA A 880 20.88 -18.49 -34.94
N VAL A 881 22.19 -18.73 -34.96
CA VAL A 881 23.18 -17.81 -34.36
C VAL A 881 24.48 -17.78 -35.15
N VAL A 882 25.02 -16.58 -35.32
CA VAL A 882 26.37 -16.39 -35.88
C VAL A 882 27.38 -16.45 -34.75
N LEU A 883 28.38 -17.32 -34.88
CA LEU A 883 29.52 -17.46 -33.99
C LEU A 883 30.79 -16.95 -34.69
N PRO A 884 31.20 -15.70 -34.42
CA PRO A 884 32.48 -15.17 -34.86
C PRO A 884 33.62 -15.91 -34.16
N GLY A 885 34.69 -16.13 -34.90
CA GLY A 885 35.85 -16.85 -34.43
C GLY A 885 35.66 -18.37 -34.33
N VAL A 886 34.75 -18.96 -35.11
CA VAL A 886 34.57 -20.43 -35.16
C VAL A 886 34.53 -20.84 -36.62
N GLY A 887 35.48 -21.67 -37.06
CA GLY A 887 35.47 -22.28 -38.38
C GLY A 887 34.37 -23.33 -38.52
N ALA A 888 33.94 -23.65 -39.74
CA ALA A 888 32.84 -24.61 -39.95
C ALA A 888 33.20 -26.05 -39.53
N GLU A 889 34.50 -26.35 -39.35
CA GLU A 889 35.02 -27.62 -38.82
C GLU A 889 35.32 -27.56 -37.31
N ASP A 890 35.32 -26.36 -36.72
CA ASP A 890 35.55 -26.17 -35.29
C ASP A 890 34.24 -26.49 -34.54
N GLY A 891 34.26 -27.55 -33.73
CA GLY A 891 33.14 -27.87 -32.84
C GLY A 891 32.91 -26.77 -31.79
N LEU A 892 31.75 -26.80 -31.11
CA LEU A 892 31.53 -25.91 -29.96
C LEU A 892 32.57 -26.21 -28.86
N PRO A 893 33.12 -25.19 -28.18
CA PRO A 893 33.94 -25.42 -26.99
C PRO A 893 33.17 -26.29 -25.97
N LEU A 894 33.84 -27.17 -25.23
CA LEU A 894 33.21 -28.16 -24.33
C LEU A 894 32.25 -29.17 -25.00
N ALA A 895 32.25 -29.30 -26.34
CA ALA A 895 31.60 -30.40 -27.02
C ALA A 895 32.41 -31.69 -26.83
N GLY A 896 32.23 -32.37 -25.69
CA GLY A 896 32.94 -33.60 -25.38
C GLY A 896 33.05 -33.89 -23.88
N ALA A 897 34.28 -33.95 -23.38
CA ALA A 897 34.59 -34.31 -21.99
C ALA A 897 34.08 -33.23 -21.02
N PRO A 898 33.32 -33.62 -19.98
CA PRO A 898 32.80 -32.67 -19.00
C PRO A 898 33.92 -32.13 -18.11
N VAL A 899 33.82 -30.84 -17.74
CA VAL A 899 34.77 -30.14 -16.87
C VAL A 899 34.14 -29.81 -15.52
N GLY A 900 34.94 -29.51 -14.49
CA GLY A 900 34.43 -29.00 -13.23
C GLY A 900 33.73 -27.64 -13.39
N LEU A 901 32.70 -27.36 -12.60
CA LEU A 901 32.02 -26.04 -12.62
C LEU A 901 33.00 -24.88 -12.35
N ASP A 902 33.95 -25.09 -11.44
CA ASP A 902 35.01 -24.15 -11.06
C ASP A 902 36.11 -24.01 -12.13
N GLU A 903 36.31 -25.02 -12.97
CA GLU A 903 37.28 -24.99 -14.06
C GLU A 903 36.86 -24.08 -15.23
N LEU A 904 35.56 -23.76 -15.33
CA LEU A 904 35.03 -22.89 -16.40
C LEU A 904 35.58 -21.46 -16.36
N ALA A 905 36.05 -20.98 -15.20
CA ALA A 905 36.71 -19.68 -15.08
C ALA A 905 38.03 -19.60 -15.87
N GLY A 906 38.62 -20.75 -16.22
CA GLY A 906 39.85 -20.84 -17.00
C GLY A 906 39.65 -20.80 -18.52
N LEU A 907 38.40 -20.74 -19.01
CA LEU A 907 38.14 -20.63 -20.44
C LEU A 907 38.59 -19.26 -20.97
N ASP A 908 39.23 -19.26 -22.14
CA ASP A 908 39.58 -18.02 -22.81
C ASP A 908 38.34 -17.22 -23.22
N ALA A 909 38.48 -15.90 -23.35
CA ALA A 909 37.37 -15.00 -23.60
C ALA A 909 36.60 -15.30 -24.90
N ARG A 910 37.29 -15.80 -25.94
CA ARG A 910 36.66 -16.14 -27.23
C ARG A 910 35.81 -17.40 -27.08
N SER A 911 36.34 -18.44 -26.44
CA SER A 911 35.59 -19.67 -26.15
C SER A 911 34.37 -19.40 -25.26
N ALA A 912 34.54 -18.59 -24.22
CA ALA A 912 33.45 -18.22 -23.31
C ALA A 912 32.33 -17.43 -24.02
N ALA A 913 32.69 -16.43 -24.84
CA ALA A 913 31.73 -15.64 -25.62
C ALA A 913 30.97 -16.50 -26.65
N THR A 914 31.67 -17.45 -27.26
CA THR A 914 31.10 -18.40 -28.23
C THR A 914 30.04 -19.28 -27.58
N LEU A 915 30.37 -19.90 -26.44
CA LEU A 915 29.45 -20.73 -25.68
C LEU A 915 28.23 -19.95 -25.18
N LEU A 916 28.46 -18.76 -24.61
CA LEU A 916 27.39 -17.93 -24.08
C LEU A 916 26.38 -17.54 -25.16
N ARG A 917 26.85 -17.23 -26.39
CA ARG A 917 25.98 -16.93 -27.53
C ARG A 917 25.18 -18.14 -27.99
N ALA A 918 25.82 -19.32 -28.07
CA ALA A 918 25.14 -20.55 -28.47
C ALA A 918 24.04 -20.95 -27.47
N LEU A 919 24.32 -20.84 -26.17
CA LEU A 919 23.37 -21.13 -25.09
C LEU A 919 22.20 -20.13 -25.09
N ARG A 920 22.47 -18.82 -25.21
CA ARG A 920 21.42 -17.78 -25.27
C ARG A 920 20.51 -17.92 -26.50
N ALA A 921 21.05 -18.39 -27.62
CA ALA A 921 20.30 -18.62 -28.84
C ALA A 921 19.56 -19.96 -28.87
N GLY A 922 19.70 -20.81 -27.84
CA GLY A 922 19.03 -22.11 -27.77
C GLY A 922 19.52 -23.15 -28.80
N VAL A 923 20.67 -22.93 -29.45
CA VAL A 923 21.25 -23.88 -30.41
C VAL A 923 22.16 -24.92 -29.73
N ALA A 924 22.46 -24.71 -28.45
CA ALA A 924 23.20 -25.62 -27.59
C ALA A 924 22.53 -25.73 -26.22
N ARG A 925 22.73 -26.86 -25.53
CA ARG A 925 22.24 -27.11 -24.18
C ARG A 925 23.39 -27.48 -23.24
N LEU A 926 23.25 -27.11 -21.98
CA LEU A 926 24.14 -27.57 -20.91
C LEU A 926 23.78 -29.01 -20.55
N ARG A 927 24.79 -29.89 -20.52
CA ARG A 927 24.73 -31.17 -19.83
C ARG A 927 25.45 -31.04 -18.50
N ILE A 928 24.69 -31.10 -17.42
CA ILE A 928 25.20 -31.04 -16.05
C ILE A 928 25.18 -32.45 -15.48
N GLY A 929 26.31 -32.90 -14.95
CA GLY A 929 26.44 -34.20 -14.30
C GLY A 929 26.77 -34.05 -12.81
N TYR A 930 26.20 -34.94 -12.01
CA TYR A 930 26.39 -35.04 -10.57
C TYR A 930 27.10 -36.36 -10.25
N PRO A 931 28.40 -36.48 -10.56
CA PRO A 931 29.14 -37.73 -10.33
C PRO A 931 29.00 -38.14 -8.85
N ASP A 932 28.56 -39.38 -8.65
CA ASP A 932 28.04 -39.89 -7.39
C ASP A 932 28.92 -39.55 -6.18
N GLY A 933 28.29 -38.91 -5.20
CA GLY A 933 28.48 -39.26 -3.80
C GLY A 933 27.32 -40.15 -3.34
N THR A 934 27.15 -41.35 -3.91
CA THR A 934 26.15 -42.29 -3.42
C THR A 934 26.50 -42.80 -2.02
N ALA A 935 25.46 -42.85 -1.19
CA ALA A 935 25.31 -43.59 0.06
C ALA A 935 26.01 -43.04 1.31
N ARG A 936 25.24 -42.30 2.12
CA ARG A 936 24.89 -42.75 3.47
C ARG A 936 23.44 -42.43 3.78
#